data_AF-A0A948C1V2-F1
#
_entry.id   AF-A0A948C1V2-F1
#
_cell.length_a   1.000
_cell.length_b   1.000
_cell.length_c   1.000
_cell.angle_alpha   90.00
_cell.angle_beta   90.00
_cell.angle_gamma   90.00
#
_symmetry.space_group_name_H-M   'P 1'
#
loop_
_entity.id
_entity.type
_entity.pdbx_description
1 polymer ?
#
loop_
_entity_poly.entity_id
_entity_poly.type
_entity_poly.pdbx_seq_one_letter_code
_entity_poly.pdbx_strand_id
1 'polypeptide(L)'
;MSEHSAAPIPAVVRIVACLLAAMALLVTLASAVRAQGRTGPELSMTLRGVADDIVEQGEPLLLALRIRLDDLGDEIGEVVLAPAAGSWVDAIDVQLVDERGNAPGIRGQAVGRPDDAVATLDNSRIAGGLWRFASESTQKLIPGVYTLRARLAIDKTIPGSGGWTGEVFAEEIPLEIVVPSDGPERHAQRVIALARDALLENRLEEAAAQIDVVLTKQRDNISAWTLRALISERAGNASGALLCIDQAQRVNDALGNEESNVELIFISRRLMAANDTDAAAGAPDWSWPARELLSPLPLDASLPPISRTGSGSPVAGPALQTTAASPVPAMPSVASVTVVPGSEIDEGGILGDSRGQWAAFAKASSEYGLDRYNALQATGAPNVDTYSDNPNAWCHSGSNSKLEWLEVYFSQPVQATELRVRQNYTPGTITKVEAIAADGRVQVLWEGSDPNTYLPNQISWFVLRFPTTTFPVHRVKLTLNISLISGWKQIDAVQLVGDALSATPTPIMGTQPSTQPPSVESLTIVPYSDIDEGNIYTDPRGQWASTASASSEYGTDRYNALQATGAPNVATYSDNPNAWCHSGANSKLEWLEVGFAQPVHATELRVRQSYTPGTIAKIEALAADGRVQVLWEGVDPNNYPPGQIAWFALRFPATPFPVHRVKLTLNTSLTSGWKQIDVVQIVGDEP
;
A
#
# COMPACT_ATOMS: atom_id res chain seq x y z
N MET A 1 -73.52 -9.75 10.62
CA MET A 1 -72.30 -10.49 10.26
C MET A 1 -71.77 -9.87 8.99
N SER A 2 -70.60 -9.23 9.08
CA SER A 2 -69.80 -8.84 7.92
C SER A 2 -68.36 -8.80 8.39
N GLU A 3 -67.66 -9.92 8.19
CA GLU A 3 -66.23 -10.10 8.46
C GLU A 3 -65.41 -9.24 7.49
N HIS A 4 -64.49 -8.44 8.02
CA HIS A 4 -63.46 -7.77 7.25
C HIS A 4 -62.20 -8.64 7.26
N SER A 5 -61.92 -9.25 6.12
CA SER A 5 -60.67 -9.97 5.83
C SER A 5 -59.53 -8.95 5.67
N ALA A 6 -58.58 -8.95 6.61
CA ALA A 6 -57.34 -8.17 6.49
C ALA A 6 -56.44 -8.77 5.39
N ALA A 7 -55.95 -7.92 4.49
CA ALA A 7 -55.05 -8.31 3.40
C ALA A 7 -53.65 -8.71 3.91
N PRO A 8 -52.96 -9.66 3.25
CA PRO A 8 -51.64 -10.10 3.68
C PRO A 8 -50.55 -9.04 3.45
N ILE A 9 -49.71 -8.85 4.44
CA ILE A 9 -48.56 -7.93 4.41
C ILE A 9 -47.51 -8.44 3.40
N PRO A 10 -46.96 -7.60 2.51
CA PRO A 10 -45.96 -8.01 1.50
C PRO A 10 -44.68 -8.56 2.14
N ALA A 11 -44.08 -9.59 1.52
CA ALA A 11 -42.89 -10.28 2.01
C ALA A 11 -41.69 -9.35 2.29
N VAL A 12 -41.56 -8.26 1.53
CA VAL A 12 -40.51 -7.24 1.69
C VAL A 12 -40.61 -6.52 3.06
N VAL A 13 -41.82 -6.27 3.55
CA VAL A 13 -42.05 -5.60 4.85
C VAL A 13 -41.70 -6.53 6.01
N ARG A 14 -41.91 -7.84 5.85
CA ARG A 14 -41.49 -8.86 6.83
C ARG A 14 -39.96 -9.01 6.90
N ILE A 15 -39.28 -8.95 5.76
CA ILE A 15 -37.81 -9.04 5.68
C ILE A 15 -37.15 -7.82 6.34
N VAL A 16 -37.65 -6.61 6.06
CA VAL A 16 -37.15 -5.37 6.68
C VAL A 16 -37.42 -5.34 8.19
N ALA A 17 -38.59 -5.82 8.65
CA ALA A 17 -38.89 -5.93 10.07
C ALA A 17 -38.01 -6.98 10.79
N CYS A 18 -37.69 -8.10 10.14
CA CYS A 18 -36.76 -9.10 10.69
C CYS A 18 -35.31 -8.60 10.75
N LEU A 19 -34.85 -7.84 9.74
CA LEU A 19 -33.52 -7.21 9.73
C LEU A 19 -33.39 -6.14 10.84
N LEU A 20 -34.41 -5.30 11.01
CA LEU A 20 -34.45 -4.31 12.09
C LEU A 20 -34.51 -4.96 13.48
N ALA A 21 -35.24 -6.07 13.63
CA ALA A 21 -35.30 -6.82 14.89
C ALA A 21 -33.98 -7.55 15.20
N ALA A 22 -33.27 -8.08 14.19
CA ALA A 22 -31.95 -8.70 14.35
C ALA A 22 -30.88 -7.65 14.72
N MET A 23 -30.89 -6.48 14.07
CA MET A 23 -30.02 -5.36 14.44
C MET A 23 -30.31 -4.85 15.86
N ALA A 24 -31.58 -4.72 16.24
CA ALA A 24 -31.94 -4.33 17.60
C ALA A 24 -31.49 -5.37 18.64
N LEU A 25 -31.57 -6.67 18.33
CA LEU A 25 -31.13 -7.74 19.22
C LEU A 25 -29.60 -7.72 19.42
N LEU A 26 -28.82 -7.51 18.35
CA LEU A 26 -27.36 -7.35 18.40
C LEU A 26 -26.93 -6.11 19.20
N VAL A 27 -27.62 -4.97 19.02
CA VAL A 27 -27.37 -3.75 19.80
C VAL A 27 -27.71 -3.94 21.27
N THR A 28 -28.77 -4.70 21.60
CA THR A 28 -29.13 -5.01 23.00
C THR A 28 -28.17 -6.01 23.67
N LEU A 29 -27.58 -6.94 22.93
CA LEU A 29 -26.56 -7.88 23.44
C LEU A 29 -25.22 -7.16 23.69
N ALA A 30 -24.79 -6.28 22.78
CA ALA A 30 -23.61 -5.44 22.98
C ALA A 30 -23.78 -4.47 24.17
N SER A 31 -25.00 -3.98 24.40
CA SER A 31 -25.32 -3.11 25.53
C SER A 31 -25.42 -3.87 26.86
N ALA A 32 -25.77 -5.16 26.85
CA ALA A 32 -25.89 -5.98 28.05
C ALA A 32 -24.52 -6.42 28.61
N VAL A 33 -23.50 -6.59 27.75
CA VAL A 33 -22.12 -6.91 28.19
C VAL A 33 -21.46 -5.73 28.90
N ARG A 34 -21.80 -4.49 28.55
CA ARG A 34 -21.33 -3.27 29.23
C ARG A 34 -21.84 -3.10 30.67
N ALA A 35 -22.80 -3.91 31.12
CA ALA A 35 -23.50 -3.74 32.40
C ALA A 35 -23.02 -4.64 33.55
N GLN A 36 -21.99 -5.48 33.37
CA GLN A 36 -21.41 -6.26 34.48
C GLN A 36 -19.91 -5.98 34.62
N GLY A 37 -19.54 -5.28 35.69
CA GLY A 37 -18.20 -4.72 35.94
C GLY A 37 -17.07 -5.72 36.24
N ARG A 38 -16.70 -6.51 35.23
CA ARG A 38 -15.35 -7.06 35.04
C ARG A 38 -15.09 -7.06 33.53
N THR A 39 -14.31 -6.10 33.07
CA THR A 39 -13.91 -5.97 31.68
C THR A 39 -13.00 -7.14 31.30
N GLY A 40 -13.38 -7.86 30.25
CA GLY A 40 -12.62 -9.01 29.74
C GLY A 40 -11.40 -8.57 28.91
N PRO A 41 -10.59 -9.52 28.43
CA PRO A 41 -9.55 -9.23 27.46
C PRO A 41 -10.16 -8.67 26.18
N GLU A 42 -9.46 -7.76 25.53
CA GLU A 42 -9.79 -7.29 24.20
C GLU A 42 -9.08 -8.16 23.17
N LEU A 43 -9.81 -8.58 22.14
CA LEU A 43 -9.27 -9.28 20.97
C LEU A 43 -9.24 -8.29 19.80
N SER A 44 -8.09 -8.14 19.14
CA SER A 44 -7.94 -7.36 17.91
C SER A 44 -7.38 -8.22 16.78
N MET A 45 -7.72 -7.85 15.55
CA MET A 45 -7.35 -8.56 14.33
C MET A 45 -6.89 -7.57 13.27
N THR A 46 -5.89 -7.95 12.47
CA THR A 46 -5.43 -7.13 11.34
C THR A 46 -5.01 -8.04 10.20
N LEU A 47 -5.41 -7.71 8.97
CA LEU A 47 -4.94 -8.39 7.77
C LEU A 47 -3.44 -8.15 7.54
N ARG A 48 -2.80 -9.09 6.87
CA ARG A 48 -1.40 -9.05 6.45
C ARG A 48 -1.33 -9.41 4.99
N GLY A 49 -0.70 -8.57 4.17
CA GLY A 49 -0.50 -8.91 2.76
C GLY A 49 -1.57 -8.35 1.81
N VAL A 50 -2.64 -7.73 2.33
CA VAL A 50 -3.80 -7.25 1.55
C VAL A 50 -3.87 -5.73 1.63
N ALA A 51 -3.69 -5.04 0.51
CA ALA A 51 -3.52 -3.59 0.47
C ALA A 51 -4.84 -2.81 0.29
N ASP A 52 -5.81 -3.41 -0.38
CA ASP A 52 -7.04 -2.79 -0.88
C ASP A 52 -8.30 -3.60 -0.52
N ASP A 53 -8.22 -4.42 0.53
CA ASP A 53 -9.26 -5.37 0.98
C ASP A 53 -9.73 -6.37 -0.10
N ILE A 54 -9.03 -6.45 -1.23
CA ILE A 54 -9.31 -7.34 -2.36
C ILE A 54 -8.37 -8.53 -2.35
N VAL A 55 -8.96 -9.71 -2.40
CA VAL A 55 -8.25 -10.99 -2.31
C VAL A 55 -8.67 -11.85 -3.48
N GLU A 56 -7.70 -12.33 -4.26
CA GLU A 56 -8.03 -13.22 -5.37
C GLU A 56 -8.30 -14.64 -4.86
N GLN A 57 -9.23 -15.36 -5.48
CA GLN A 57 -9.45 -16.78 -5.14
C GLN A 57 -8.12 -17.55 -5.23
N GLY A 58 -7.82 -18.31 -4.18
CA GLY A 58 -6.58 -19.07 -4.07
C GLY A 58 -5.40 -18.26 -3.54
N GLU A 59 -5.52 -16.95 -3.33
CA GLU A 59 -4.53 -16.19 -2.58
C GLU A 59 -4.63 -16.54 -1.08
N PRO A 60 -3.53 -16.90 -0.40
CA PRO A 60 -3.57 -17.19 1.04
C PRO A 60 -3.82 -15.90 1.83
N LEU A 61 -4.66 -15.97 2.87
CA LEU A 61 -4.91 -14.84 3.77
C LEU A 61 -4.09 -15.01 5.04
N LEU A 62 -3.33 -13.98 5.40
CA LEU A 62 -2.61 -13.91 6.67
C LEU A 62 -3.22 -12.84 7.57
N LEU A 63 -3.27 -13.14 8.85
CA LEU A 63 -3.82 -12.27 9.88
C LEU A 63 -2.88 -12.25 11.07
N ALA A 64 -2.76 -11.11 11.73
CA ALA A 64 -2.28 -11.08 13.10
C ALA A 64 -3.46 -10.89 14.06
N LEU A 65 -3.48 -11.70 15.10
CA LEU A 65 -4.39 -11.56 16.22
C LEU A 65 -3.62 -11.18 17.47
N ARG A 66 -4.26 -10.35 18.29
CA ARG A 66 -3.70 -9.89 19.56
C ARG A 66 -4.77 -9.86 20.63
N ILE A 67 -4.38 -10.28 21.82
CA ILE A 67 -5.19 -10.28 23.03
C ILE A 67 -4.46 -9.45 24.08
N ARG A 68 -5.16 -8.48 24.65
CA ARG A 68 -4.62 -7.60 25.70
C ARG A 68 -5.70 -7.27 26.73
N LEU A 69 -5.30 -6.65 27.83
CA LEU A 69 -6.24 -6.02 28.75
C LEU A 69 -6.40 -4.54 28.37
N ASP A 70 -7.63 -4.04 28.39
CA ASP A 70 -7.90 -2.63 28.12
C ASP A 70 -7.56 -1.78 29.34
N ASP A 71 -6.99 -0.60 29.09
CA ASP A 71 -6.46 0.30 30.11
C ASP A 71 -7.57 0.82 31.03
N LEU A 72 -7.56 0.31 32.25
CA LEU A 72 -8.58 0.56 33.26
C LEU A 72 -7.93 0.78 34.62
N GLY A 73 -6.92 1.65 34.65
CA GLY A 73 -6.29 2.13 35.88
C GLY A 73 -5.51 1.07 36.67
N ASP A 74 -4.84 1.52 37.73
CA ASP A 74 -3.80 0.80 38.48
C ASP A 74 -4.23 -0.49 39.22
N GLU A 75 -5.47 -0.98 39.08
CA GLU A 75 -6.06 -2.03 39.94
C GLU A 75 -6.50 -3.35 39.25
N ILE A 76 -6.02 -3.68 38.04
CA ILE A 76 -6.31 -5.01 37.45
C ILE A 76 -5.14 -5.99 37.70
N GLY A 77 -5.45 -7.11 38.36
CA GLY A 77 -4.53 -8.24 38.52
C GLY A 77 -4.46 -9.12 37.28
N GLU A 78 -3.45 -10.00 37.21
CA GLU A 78 -3.19 -10.90 36.07
C GLU A 78 -4.44 -11.65 35.58
N VAL A 79 -4.62 -11.70 34.26
CA VAL A 79 -5.70 -12.42 33.58
C VAL A 79 -5.12 -13.62 32.86
N VAL A 80 -5.57 -14.83 33.22
CA VAL A 80 -5.06 -16.08 32.65
C VAL A 80 -6.04 -16.64 31.62
N LEU A 81 -5.58 -16.94 30.42
CA LEU A 81 -6.33 -17.66 29.39
C LEU A 81 -5.93 -19.15 29.43
N ALA A 82 -6.79 -19.99 30.03
CA ALA A 82 -6.54 -21.43 30.13
C ALA A 82 -7.78 -22.23 29.70
N PRO A 83 -7.94 -22.52 28.39
CA PRO A 83 -9.01 -23.39 27.92
C PRO A 83 -8.84 -24.83 28.42
N ALA A 84 -9.95 -25.56 28.52
CA ALA A 84 -9.96 -26.91 29.08
C ALA A 84 -9.20 -27.96 28.24
N ALA A 85 -9.02 -27.68 26.93
CA ALA A 85 -8.30 -28.53 26.00
C ALA A 85 -7.51 -27.66 25.02
N GLY A 86 -6.36 -28.19 24.57
CA GLY A 86 -5.46 -27.45 23.70
C GLY A 86 -4.76 -26.32 24.43
N SER A 87 -4.53 -25.23 23.70
CA SER A 87 -3.87 -24.01 24.13
C SER A 87 -4.80 -22.81 23.98
N TRP A 88 -4.43 -21.66 24.55
CA TRP A 88 -5.16 -20.40 24.39
C TRP A 88 -5.40 -20.02 22.91
N VAL A 89 -4.55 -20.47 21.99
CA VAL A 89 -4.69 -20.30 20.54
C VAL A 89 -5.91 -21.06 20.00
N ASP A 90 -6.18 -22.26 20.52
CA ASP A 90 -7.31 -23.11 20.11
C ASP A 90 -8.66 -22.57 20.60
N ALA A 91 -8.64 -21.65 21.56
CA ALA A 91 -9.83 -20.94 22.02
C ALA A 91 -10.25 -19.80 21.08
N ILE A 92 -9.45 -19.50 20.04
CA ILE A 92 -9.72 -18.47 19.06
C ILE A 92 -10.27 -19.09 17.77
N ASP A 93 -11.45 -18.65 17.39
CA ASP A 93 -12.12 -19.06 16.16
C ASP A 93 -12.10 -17.90 15.15
N VAL A 94 -11.46 -18.13 14.00
CA VAL A 94 -11.36 -17.15 12.91
C VAL A 94 -12.13 -17.67 11.71
N GLN A 95 -13.13 -16.91 11.26
CA GLN A 95 -14.03 -17.31 10.19
C GLN A 95 -14.28 -16.19 9.18
N LEU A 96 -14.60 -16.59 7.96
CA LEU A 96 -15.21 -15.73 6.96
C LEU A 96 -16.72 -15.95 6.98
N VAL A 97 -17.50 -14.89 6.82
CA VAL A 97 -18.95 -14.97 6.58
C VAL A 97 -19.30 -14.20 5.33
N ASP A 98 -20.22 -14.72 4.51
CA ASP A 98 -20.71 -14.02 3.32
C ASP A 98 -21.63 -12.82 3.70
N GLU A 99 -22.04 -12.01 2.72
CA GLU A 99 -22.98 -10.88 2.91
C GLU A 99 -24.31 -11.28 3.59
N ARG A 100 -24.68 -12.57 3.56
CA ARG A 100 -25.91 -13.10 4.18
C ARG A 100 -25.65 -13.65 5.59
N GLY A 101 -24.42 -13.58 6.08
CA GLY A 101 -23.99 -14.08 7.38
C GLY A 101 -23.72 -15.59 7.42
N ASN A 102 -23.66 -16.27 6.27
CA ASN A 102 -23.34 -17.70 6.23
C ASN A 102 -21.83 -17.91 6.26
N ALA A 103 -21.37 -18.78 7.15
CA ALA A 103 -19.99 -19.24 7.14
C ALA A 103 -19.81 -20.34 6.08
N PRO A 104 -18.82 -20.24 5.17
CA PRO A 104 -18.54 -21.26 4.15
C PRO A 104 -17.89 -22.52 4.74
N GLY A 105 -17.83 -22.65 6.08
CA GLY A 105 -17.22 -23.78 6.78
C GLY A 105 -15.68 -23.76 6.78
N ILE A 106 -15.08 -22.65 6.36
CA ILE A 106 -13.63 -22.46 6.33
C ILE A 106 -13.19 -21.68 7.58
N ARG A 107 -12.12 -22.14 8.22
CA ARG A 107 -11.54 -21.52 9.42
C ARG A 107 -10.08 -21.14 9.22
N GLY A 108 -9.68 -20.03 9.82
CA GLY A 108 -8.29 -19.64 9.94
C GLY A 108 -7.57 -20.53 10.94
N GLN A 109 -6.34 -20.92 10.62
CA GLN A 109 -5.49 -21.77 11.47
C GLN A 109 -4.32 -20.95 12.00
N ALA A 110 -3.95 -21.15 13.25
CA ALA A 110 -2.78 -20.50 13.82
C ALA A 110 -1.50 -20.99 13.15
N VAL A 111 -0.58 -20.07 12.90
CA VAL A 111 0.74 -20.33 12.34
C VAL A 111 1.70 -20.58 13.49
N GLY A 112 2.25 -21.80 13.54
CA GLY A 112 3.09 -22.24 14.65
C GLY A 112 2.27 -22.68 15.87
N ARG A 113 2.98 -22.88 16.99
CA ARG A 113 2.38 -23.24 18.28
C ARG A 113 2.84 -22.25 19.34
N PRO A 114 1.99 -21.91 20.31
CA PRO A 114 2.43 -21.08 21.42
C PRO A 114 3.45 -21.84 22.27
N ASP A 115 4.40 -21.12 22.85
CA ASP A 115 5.40 -21.70 23.76
C ASP A 115 4.75 -22.34 24.99
N ASP A 116 3.68 -21.71 25.49
CA ASP A 116 2.85 -22.20 26.58
C ASP A 116 1.39 -22.38 26.16
N ALA A 117 0.76 -23.45 26.65
CA ALA A 117 -0.66 -23.70 26.42
C ALA A 117 -1.56 -22.65 27.11
N VAL A 118 -1.04 -21.96 28.11
CA VAL A 118 -1.73 -20.94 28.91
C VAL A 118 -1.08 -19.59 28.65
N ALA A 119 -1.88 -18.56 28.41
CA ALA A 119 -1.38 -17.19 28.31
C ALA A 119 -1.74 -16.39 29.57
N THR A 120 -0.78 -15.66 30.12
CA THR A 120 -1.01 -14.72 31.22
C THR A 120 -0.89 -13.29 30.69
N LEU A 121 -1.97 -12.53 30.84
CA LEU A 121 -2.09 -11.15 30.41
C LEU A 121 -2.03 -10.21 31.62
N ASP A 122 -1.34 -9.09 31.43
CA ASP A 122 -1.39 -7.93 32.33
C ASP A 122 -1.12 -6.66 31.50
N ASN A 123 -0.86 -5.52 32.17
CA ASN A 123 -0.58 -4.26 31.49
C ASN A 123 0.69 -4.27 30.61
N SER A 124 1.58 -5.23 30.82
CA SER A 124 2.85 -5.41 30.08
C SER A 124 2.87 -6.68 29.21
N ARG A 125 2.07 -7.70 29.54
CA ARG A 125 2.02 -9.00 28.87
C ARG A 125 0.77 -9.11 28.01
N ILE A 126 1.00 -9.36 26.72
CA ILE A 126 -0.03 -9.64 25.72
C ILE A 126 0.08 -11.08 25.23
N ALA A 127 -0.96 -11.58 24.59
CA ALA A 127 -0.91 -12.81 23.80
C ALA A 127 -1.26 -12.49 22.35
N GLY A 128 -0.77 -13.29 21.41
CA GLY A 128 -1.03 -13.05 19.99
C GLY A 128 -0.19 -13.94 19.09
N GLY A 129 -0.43 -13.82 17.80
CA GLY A 129 0.24 -14.64 16.80
C GLY A 129 -0.35 -14.43 15.42
N LEU A 130 0.12 -15.25 14.47
CA LEU A 130 -0.37 -15.24 13.10
C LEU A 130 -1.43 -16.32 12.91
N TRP A 131 -2.49 -16.00 12.17
CA TRP A 131 -3.49 -16.95 11.67
C TRP A 131 -3.49 -16.90 10.15
N ARG A 132 -3.85 -18.01 9.51
CA ARG A 132 -3.91 -18.11 8.07
C ARG A 132 -5.12 -18.84 7.54
N PHE A 133 -5.62 -18.40 6.39
CA PHE A 133 -6.45 -19.22 5.51
C PHE A 133 -5.58 -19.69 4.36
N ALA A 134 -5.35 -21.00 4.27
CA ALA A 134 -4.56 -21.60 3.21
C ALA A 134 -5.18 -21.32 1.82
N SER A 135 -4.34 -21.29 0.79
CA SER A 135 -4.76 -21.14 -0.61
C SER A 135 -5.88 -22.10 -1.01
N GLU A 136 -5.78 -23.38 -0.64
CA GLU A 136 -6.81 -24.38 -0.96
C GLU A 136 -8.18 -24.05 -0.37
N SER A 137 -8.18 -23.33 0.75
CA SER A 137 -9.40 -22.88 1.42
C SER A 137 -9.95 -21.65 0.72
N THR A 138 -9.12 -20.63 0.45
CA THR A 138 -9.57 -19.39 -0.22
C THR A 138 -10.00 -19.65 -1.66
N GLN A 139 -9.42 -20.65 -2.33
CA GLN A 139 -9.83 -21.09 -3.68
C GLN A 139 -11.27 -21.60 -3.74
N LYS A 140 -11.80 -22.12 -2.63
CA LYS A 140 -13.18 -22.64 -2.53
C LYS A 140 -14.21 -21.55 -2.26
N LEU A 141 -13.78 -20.34 -1.91
CA LEU A 141 -14.68 -19.21 -1.68
C LEU A 141 -15.29 -18.77 -3.00
N ILE A 142 -16.57 -18.45 -3.00
CA ILE A 142 -17.25 -17.88 -4.17
C ILE A 142 -16.92 -16.39 -4.22
N PRO A 143 -16.65 -15.78 -5.39
CA PRO A 143 -16.42 -14.35 -5.47
C PRO A 143 -17.59 -13.53 -4.90
N GLY A 144 -17.28 -12.48 -4.16
CA GLY A 144 -18.26 -11.64 -3.46
C GLY A 144 -17.67 -11.01 -2.20
N VAL A 145 -18.49 -10.24 -1.50
CA VAL A 145 -18.09 -9.58 -0.26
C VAL A 145 -18.21 -10.55 0.92
N TYR A 146 -17.18 -10.56 1.76
CA TYR A 146 -17.11 -11.31 3.00
C TYR A 146 -16.79 -10.39 4.16
N THR A 147 -17.07 -10.88 5.35
CA THR A 147 -16.65 -10.29 6.60
C THR A 147 -15.84 -11.29 7.38
N LEU A 148 -14.66 -10.87 7.80
CA LEU A 148 -13.75 -11.66 8.60
C LEU A 148 -14.03 -11.40 10.08
N ARG A 149 -14.20 -12.49 10.84
CA ARG A 149 -14.55 -12.47 12.25
C ARG A 149 -13.55 -13.29 13.04
N ALA A 150 -13.11 -12.76 14.18
CA ALA A 150 -12.37 -13.52 15.17
C ALA A 150 -13.09 -13.46 16.52
N ARG A 151 -13.13 -14.62 17.19
CA ARG A 151 -13.85 -14.81 18.45
C ARG A 151 -12.98 -15.61 19.41
N LEU A 152 -12.68 -15.05 20.58
CA LEU A 152 -12.07 -15.77 21.69
C LEU A 152 -13.18 -16.23 22.64
N ALA A 153 -13.23 -17.51 22.96
CA ALA A 153 -14.20 -18.04 23.91
C ALA A 153 -13.59 -19.09 24.85
N ILE A 154 -13.71 -18.85 26.16
CA ILE A 154 -13.32 -19.81 27.21
C ILE A 154 -14.53 -20.08 28.11
N ASP A 155 -15.05 -21.30 28.03
CA ASP A 155 -16.23 -21.73 28.76
C ASP A 155 -15.86 -22.38 30.09
N LYS A 156 -16.30 -21.76 31.20
CA LYS A 156 -16.07 -22.25 32.57
C LYS A 156 -16.78 -23.56 32.88
N THR A 157 -17.80 -23.92 32.10
CA THR A 157 -18.59 -25.13 32.32
C THR A 157 -17.87 -26.38 31.85
N ILE A 158 -16.79 -26.24 31.07
CA ILE A 158 -15.95 -27.35 30.61
C ILE A 158 -14.92 -27.70 31.70
N PRO A 159 -14.95 -28.91 32.28
CA PRO A 159 -14.00 -29.30 33.32
C PRO A 159 -12.55 -29.15 32.84
N GLY A 160 -11.73 -28.41 33.61
CA GLY A 160 -10.32 -28.14 33.27
C GLY A 160 -10.05 -26.73 32.76
N SER A 161 -11.08 -25.95 32.39
CA SER A 161 -10.91 -24.52 32.07
C SER A 161 -10.58 -23.72 33.33
N GLY A 162 -9.60 -22.81 33.25
CA GLY A 162 -9.17 -21.95 34.34
C GLY A 162 -8.99 -20.49 33.91
N GLY A 163 -8.86 -19.59 34.89
CA GLY A 163 -8.62 -18.17 34.64
C GLY A 163 -9.86 -17.41 34.17
N TRP A 164 -9.70 -16.59 33.13
CA TRP A 164 -10.76 -15.80 32.51
C TRP A 164 -11.73 -16.68 31.73
N THR A 165 -13.01 -16.31 31.79
CA THR A 165 -14.09 -17.03 31.14
C THR A 165 -15.05 -16.03 30.55
N GLY A 166 -15.50 -16.30 29.32
CA GLY A 166 -16.34 -15.39 28.57
C GLY A 166 -16.10 -15.54 27.08
N GLU A 167 -16.66 -14.59 26.34
CA GLU A 167 -16.55 -14.52 24.89
C GLU A 167 -16.31 -13.06 24.50
N VAL A 168 -15.32 -12.85 23.64
CA VAL A 168 -15.00 -11.55 23.07
C VAL A 168 -14.75 -11.66 21.57
N PHE A 169 -15.09 -10.61 20.85
CA PHE A 169 -15.01 -10.55 19.39
C PHE A 169 -14.03 -9.45 18.99
N ALA A 170 -13.26 -9.71 17.95
CA ALA A 170 -12.50 -8.66 17.27
C ALA A 170 -13.44 -7.77 16.45
N GLU A 171 -12.96 -6.57 16.13
CA GLU A 171 -13.57 -5.76 15.08
C GLU A 171 -13.63 -6.54 13.77
N GLU A 172 -14.77 -6.44 13.10
CA GLU A 172 -15.03 -7.16 11.85
C GLU A 172 -14.32 -6.48 10.68
N ILE A 173 -13.59 -7.24 9.87
CA ILE A 173 -12.88 -6.70 8.70
C ILE A 173 -13.64 -7.09 7.42
N PRO A 174 -14.16 -6.13 6.64
CA PRO A 174 -14.73 -6.42 5.33
C PRO A 174 -13.62 -6.76 4.33
N LEU A 175 -13.91 -7.67 3.40
CA LEU A 175 -13.03 -7.98 2.27
C LEU A 175 -13.82 -8.47 1.07
N GLU A 176 -13.28 -8.28 -0.13
CA GLU A 176 -13.86 -8.77 -1.37
C GLU A 176 -13.02 -9.93 -1.92
N ILE A 177 -13.66 -11.08 -2.12
CA ILE A 177 -13.07 -12.19 -2.86
C ILE A 177 -13.38 -11.98 -4.35
N VAL A 178 -12.34 -11.89 -5.18
CA VAL A 178 -12.49 -11.69 -6.63
C VAL A 178 -11.90 -12.87 -7.42
N VAL A 179 -12.30 -12.99 -8.68
CA VAL A 179 -11.68 -13.95 -9.59
C VAL A 179 -10.21 -13.57 -9.83
N PRO A 180 -9.30 -14.54 -9.99
CA PRO A 180 -7.89 -14.25 -10.23
C PRO A 180 -7.69 -13.45 -11.51
N SER A 181 -6.94 -12.34 -11.42
CA SER A 181 -6.53 -11.55 -12.58
C SER A 181 -5.40 -12.23 -13.34
N ASP A 182 -5.42 -12.08 -14.66
CA ASP A 182 -4.34 -12.42 -15.59
C ASP A 182 -3.30 -11.29 -15.72
N GLY A 183 -3.53 -10.15 -15.06
CA GLY A 183 -2.59 -9.03 -15.04
C GLY A 183 -1.24 -9.45 -14.46
N PRO A 184 -0.11 -9.10 -15.10
CA PRO A 184 1.21 -9.62 -14.72
C PRO A 184 1.62 -9.28 -13.28
N GLU A 185 1.23 -8.12 -12.77
CA GLU A 185 1.53 -7.70 -11.39
C GLU A 185 0.73 -8.49 -10.35
N ARG A 186 -0.61 -8.57 -10.48
CA ARG A 186 -1.47 -9.35 -9.58
C ARG A 186 -1.12 -10.83 -9.61
N HIS A 187 -0.81 -11.36 -10.80
CA HIS A 187 -0.33 -12.73 -10.94
C HIS A 187 0.97 -12.96 -10.16
N ALA A 188 1.98 -12.08 -10.29
CA ALA A 188 3.24 -12.22 -9.56
C ALA A 188 3.05 -12.09 -8.04
N GLN A 189 2.23 -11.14 -7.57
CA GLN A 189 1.91 -10.96 -6.15
C GLN A 189 1.27 -12.22 -5.56
N ARG A 190 0.22 -12.74 -6.22
CA ARG A 190 -0.48 -13.96 -5.81
C ARG A 190 0.48 -15.15 -5.72
N VAL A 191 1.35 -15.34 -6.72
CA VAL A 191 2.29 -16.47 -6.74
C VAL A 191 3.41 -16.32 -5.70
N ILE A 192 3.89 -15.10 -5.42
CA ILE A 192 4.84 -14.84 -4.33
C ILE A 192 4.18 -15.10 -2.97
N ALA A 193 2.92 -14.69 -2.78
CA ALA A 193 2.16 -14.98 -1.56
C ALA A 193 1.99 -16.48 -1.34
N LEU A 194 1.69 -17.25 -2.40
CA LEU A 194 1.63 -18.71 -2.36
C LEU A 194 2.97 -19.35 -1.95
N ALA A 195 4.08 -18.89 -2.54
CA ALA A 195 5.40 -19.41 -2.20
C ALA A 195 5.78 -19.10 -0.73
N ARG A 196 5.43 -17.92 -0.23
CA ARG A 196 5.64 -17.53 1.17
C ARG A 196 4.79 -18.36 2.13
N ASP A 197 3.52 -18.62 1.81
CA ASP A 197 2.65 -19.52 2.59
C ASP A 197 3.19 -20.97 2.62
N ALA A 198 3.73 -21.45 1.50
CA ALA A 198 4.40 -22.74 1.44
C ALA A 198 5.68 -22.78 2.31
N LEU A 199 6.49 -21.72 2.28
CA LEU A 199 7.70 -21.60 3.10
C LEU A 199 7.38 -21.56 4.61
N LEU A 200 6.33 -20.87 5.03
CA LEU A 200 5.89 -20.81 6.42
C LEU A 200 5.55 -22.20 6.99
N GLU A 201 5.00 -23.08 6.16
CA GLU A 201 4.63 -24.46 6.50
C GLU A 201 5.73 -25.48 6.17
N ASN A 202 6.92 -25.01 5.80
CA ASN A 202 8.04 -25.86 5.37
C ASN A 202 7.70 -26.80 4.19
N ARG A 203 6.73 -26.42 3.34
CA ARG A 203 6.35 -27.13 2.10
C ARG A 203 7.24 -26.68 0.94
N LEU A 204 8.53 -27.01 1.02
CA LEU A 204 9.56 -26.50 0.12
C LEU A 204 9.34 -26.86 -1.36
N GLU A 205 8.85 -28.07 -1.65
CA GLU A 205 8.56 -28.52 -3.02
C GLU A 205 7.47 -27.67 -3.69
N GLU A 206 6.41 -27.38 -2.95
CA GLU A 206 5.33 -26.53 -3.44
C GLU A 206 5.81 -25.08 -3.63
N ALA A 207 6.61 -24.56 -2.69
CA ALA A 207 7.22 -23.24 -2.84
C ALA A 207 8.08 -23.14 -4.10
N ALA A 208 8.89 -24.17 -4.40
CA ALA A 208 9.71 -24.23 -5.62
C ALA A 208 8.83 -24.17 -6.88
N ALA A 209 7.78 -25.00 -6.93
CA ALA A 209 6.87 -25.06 -8.08
C ALA A 209 6.18 -23.70 -8.34
N GLN A 210 5.74 -23.00 -7.30
CA GLN A 210 5.14 -21.67 -7.43
C GLN A 210 6.13 -20.65 -7.98
N ILE A 211 7.35 -20.60 -7.44
CA ILE A 211 8.38 -19.66 -7.89
C ILE A 211 8.81 -19.94 -9.34
N ASP A 212 8.92 -21.20 -9.74
CA ASP A 212 9.30 -21.57 -11.11
C ASP A 212 8.25 -21.09 -12.14
N VAL A 213 6.96 -20.98 -11.76
CA VAL A 213 5.90 -20.38 -12.62
C VAL A 213 6.17 -18.89 -12.87
N VAL A 214 6.57 -18.13 -11.83
CA VAL A 214 6.93 -16.71 -11.97
C VAL A 214 8.15 -16.59 -12.88
N LEU A 215 9.20 -17.35 -12.59
CA LEU A 215 10.45 -17.30 -13.34
C LEU A 215 10.27 -17.70 -14.79
N THR A 216 9.31 -18.56 -15.13
CA THR A 216 9.02 -18.89 -16.54
C THR A 216 8.55 -17.67 -17.34
N LYS A 217 7.87 -16.71 -16.69
CA LYS A 217 7.32 -15.50 -17.33
C LYS A 217 8.19 -14.26 -17.11
N GLN A 218 8.86 -14.16 -15.97
CA GLN A 218 9.60 -12.99 -15.49
C GLN A 218 11.00 -13.43 -15.03
N ARG A 219 11.86 -13.80 -15.98
CA ARG A 219 13.23 -14.25 -15.69
C ARG A 219 14.13 -13.15 -15.13
N ASP A 220 13.71 -11.90 -15.23
CA ASP A 220 14.29 -10.68 -14.68
C ASP A 220 13.84 -10.38 -13.23
N ASN A 221 13.00 -11.22 -12.63
CA ASN A 221 12.55 -11.02 -11.25
C ASN A 221 13.60 -11.52 -10.25
N ILE A 222 14.44 -10.60 -9.75
CA ILE A 222 15.51 -10.89 -8.77
C ILE A 222 14.95 -11.53 -7.50
N SER A 223 13.82 -11.04 -6.97
CA SER A 223 13.21 -11.57 -5.74
C SER A 223 12.75 -13.02 -5.88
N ALA A 224 12.21 -13.39 -7.05
CA ALA A 224 11.85 -14.76 -7.36
C ALA A 224 13.08 -15.68 -7.41
N TRP A 225 14.18 -15.23 -8.04
CA TRP A 225 15.45 -15.98 -8.04
C TRP A 225 16.04 -16.15 -6.63
N THR A 226 16.00 -15.10 -5.80
CA THR A 226 16.45 -15.15 -4.41
C THR A 226 15.61 -16.10 -3.57
N LEU A 227 14.27 -16.08 -3.70
CA LEU A 227 13.39 -17.06 -3.05
C LEU A 227 13.71 -18.48 -3.51
N ARG A 228 13.98 -18.67 -4.81
CA ARG A 228 14.35 -19.99 -5.35
C ARG A 228 15.67 -20.49 -4.78
N ALA A 229 16.65 -19.61 -4.58
CA ALA A 229 17.91 -19.93 -3.93
C ALA A 229 17.70 -20.38 -2.47
N LEU A 230 16.88 -19.64 -1.71
CA LEU A 230 16.53 -19.98 -0.33
C LEU A 230 15.83 -21.34 -0.23
N ILE A 231 14.89 -21.62 -1.14
CA ILE A 231 14.18 -22.91 -1.18
C ILE A 231 15.15 -24.07 -1.42
N SER A 232 16.06 -23.92 -2.41
CA SER A 232 17.09 -24.91 -2.71
C SER A 232 18.02 -25.13 -1.51
N GLU A 233 18.45 -24.07 -0.84
CA GLU A 233 19.30 -24.17 0.35
C GLU A 233 18.58 -24.90 1.50
N ARG A 234 17.31 -24.55 1.79
CA ARG A 234 16.51 -25.21 2.83
C ARG A 234 16.24 -26.69 2.51
N ALA A 235 16.23 -27.04 1.23
CA ALA A 235 16.15 -28.43 0.78
C ALA A 235 17.48 -29.21 0.91
N GLY A 236 18.55 -28.55 1.40
CA GLY A 236 19.90 -29.13 1.45
C GLY A 236 20.61 -29.16 0.10
N ASN A 237 20.08 -28.48 -0.92
CA ASN A 237 20.66 -28.43 -2.26
C ASN A 237 21.50 -27.15 -2.47
N ALA A 238 22.71 -27.17 -1.92
CA ALA A 238 23.67 -26.08 -2.06
C ALA A 238 23.99 -25.73 -3.52
N SER A 239 24.13 -26.72 -4.40
CA SER A 239 24.42 -26.50 -5.83
C SER A 239 23.25 -25.84 -6.56
N GLY A 240 22.02 -26.28 -6.29
CA GLY A 240 20.80 -25.65 -6.82
C GLY A 240 20.66 -24.21 -6.33
N ALA A 241 21.00 -23.95 -5.07
CA ALA A 241 20.99 -22.59 -4.51
C ALA A 241 22.02 -21.68 -5.21
N LEU A 242 23.26 -22.16 -5.43
CA LEU A 242 24.30 -21.42 -6.16
C LEU A 242 23.90 -21.09 -7.59
N LEU A 243 23.23 -22.01 -8.31
CA LEU A 243 22.72 -21.75 -9.66
C LEU A 243 21.68 -20.62 -9.67
N CYS A 244 20.81 -20.58 -8.67
CA CYS A 244 19.82 -19.51 -8.53
C CYS A 244 20.47 -18.17 -8.17
N ILE A 245 21.49 -18.18 -7.29
CA ILE A 245 22.28 -16.99 -6.95
C ILE A 245 22.96 -16.42 -8.19
N ASP A 246 23.60 -17.26 -9.00
CA ASP A 246 24.28 -16.83 -10.21
C ASP A 246 23.31 -16.22 -11.24
N GLN A 247 22.10 -16.77 -11.38
CA GLN A 247 21.07 -16.17 -12.23
C GLN A 247 20.59 -14.82 -11.67
N ALA A 248 20.34 -14.74 -10.36
CA ALA A 248 19.95 -13.48 -9.71
C ALA A 248 21.01 -12.39 -9.92
N GLN A 249 22.29 -12.74 -9.81
CA GLN A 249 23.42 -11.83 -10.05
C GLN A 249 23.50 -11.40 -11.51
N ARG A 250 23.33 -12.32 -12.47
CA ARG A 250 23.29 -11.95 -13.89
C ARG A 250 22.18 -10.98 -14.23
N VAL A 251 20.99 -11.17 -13.67
CA VAL A 251 19.87 -10.23 -13.81
C VAL A 251 20.22 -8.88 -13.18
N ASN A 252 20.78 -8.89 -11.97
CA ASN A 252 21.20 -7.68 -11.26
C ASN A 252 22.21 -6.85 -12.06
N ASP A 253 23.22 -7.52 -12.62
CA ASP A 253 24.25 -6.91 -13.47
C ASP A 253 23.66 -6.37 -14.77
N ALA A 254 22.74 -7.11 -15.41
CA ALA A 254 22.07 -6.68 -16.63
C ALA A 254 21.18 -5.45 -16.43
N LEU A 255 20.59 -5.29 -15.24
CA LEU A 255 19.81 -4.11 -14.87
C LEU A 255 20.69 -2.93 -14.41
N GLY A 256 22.01 -3.13 -14.27
CA GLY A 256 22.93 -2.08 -13.84
C GLY A 256 22.83 -1.74 -12.35
N ASN A 257 22.35 -2.67 -11.53
CA ASN A 257 22.23 -2.48 -10.08
C ASN A 257 23.63 -2.55 -9.43
N GLU A 258 24.00 -1.54 -8.64
CA GLU A 258 25.33 -1.44 -8.03
C GLU A 258 25.57 -2.41 -6.86
N GLU A 259 24.51 -2.87 -6.18
CA GLU A 259 24.58 -3.82 -5.05
C GLU A 259 23.68 -5.04 -5.29
N SER A 260 24.12 -6.21 -4.77
CA SER A 260 23.32 -7.43 -4.77
C SER A 260 22.35 -7.46 -3.58
N ASN A 261 21.21 -8.13 -3.75
CA ASN A 261 20.27 -8.38 -2.66
C ASN A 261 20.98 -9.03 -1.45
N VAL A 262 20.74 -8.51 -0.25
CA VAL A 262 21.46 -8.94 0.97
C VAL A 262 21.18 -10.40 1.34
N GLU A 263 19.96 -10.91 1.13
CA GLU A 263 19.64 -12.32 1.36
C GLU A 263 20.47 -13.22 0.44
N LEU A 264 20.72 -12.83 -0.82
CA LEU A 264 21.63 -13.56 -1.71
C LEU A 264 23.05 -13.65 -1.14
N ILE A 265 23.55 -12.56 -0.56
CA ILE A 265 24.88 -12.52 0.07
C ILE A 265 24.92 -13.45 1.29
N PHE A 266 23.86 -13.48 2.10
CA PHE A 266 23.81 -14.36 3.27
C PHE A 266 23.69 -15.83 2.91
N ILE A 267 22.82 -16.17 1.95
CA ILE A 267 22.74 -17.53 1.40
C ILE A 267 24.14 -17.93 0.90
N SER A 268 24.77 -17.09 0.06
CA SER A 268 26.13 -17.35 -0.45
C SER A 268 27.16 -17.59 0.66
N ARG A 269 27.15 -16.76 1.71
CA ARG A 269 28.05 -16.93 2.88
C ARG A 269 27.76 -18.21 3.66
N ARG A 270 26.49 -18.55 3.90
CA ARG A 270 26.10 -19.80 4.59
C ARG A 270 26.62 -21.02 3.82
N LEU A 271 26.42 -21.03 2.50
CA LEU A 271 26.90 -22.10 1.62
C LEU A 271 28.43 -22.21 1.61
N MET A 272 29.14 -21.08 1.57
CA MET A 272 30.62 -21.08 1.67
C MET A 272 31.12 -21.55 3.04
N ALA A 273 30.45 -21.17 4.13
CA ALA A 273 30.83 -21.55 5.49
C ALA A 273 30.58 -23.03 5.79
N ALA A 274 29.51 -23.61 5.21
CA ALA A 274 29.20 -25.02 5.35
C ALA A 274 30.18 -25.93 4.59
N ASN A 275 31.02 -25.36 3.71
CA ASN A 275 31.91 -26.11 2.80
C ASN A 275 31.13 -27.13 1.91
N ASP A 276 29.80 -26.93 1.80
CA ASP A 276 28.80 -27.84 1.21
C ASP A 276 28.80 -27.77 -0.33
N THR A 277 29.98 -27.77 -0.94
CA THR A 277 30.06 -27.95 -2.40
C THR A 277 29.79 -29.39 -2.84
N ASP A 278 29.76 -30.33 -1.88
CA ASP A 278 29.58 -31.78 -2.12
C ASP A 278 28.14 -32.30 -1.90
N ALA A 279 27.19 -31.46 -1.48
CA ALA A 279 25.84 -31.90 -1.08
C ALA A 279 24.84 -32.18 -2.23
N ALA A 280 25.29 -32.22 -3.49
CA ALA A 280 24.39 -32.54 -4.62
C ALA A 280 23.90 -34.00 -4.62
N ALA A 281 24.61 -34.90 -3.95
CA ALA A 281 24.29 -36.33 -3.93
C ALA A 281 23.07 -36.63 -3.05
N GLY A 282 21.89 -36.74 -3.67
CA GLY A 282 20.64 -37.10 -2.99
C GLY A 282 19.66 -35.93 -2.77
N ALA A 283 19.96 -34.74 -3.31
CA ALA A 283 19.03 -33.63 -3.34
C ALA A 283 17.77 -34.00 -4.15
N PRO A 284 16.54 -33.71 -3.66
CA PRO A 284 15.31 -33.98 -4.39
C PRO A 284 15.27 -33.25 -5.74
N ASP A 285 14.70 -33.86 -6.78
CA ASP A 285 14.67 -33.28 -8.13
C ASP A 285 14.03 -31.87 -8.16
N TRP A 286 12.94 -31.65 -7.41
CA TRP A 286 12.26 -30.35 -7.32
C TRP A 286 13.13 -29.24 -6.71
N SER A 287 14.18 -29.59 -5.95
CA SER A 287 15.07 -28.60 -5.35
C SER A 287 15.98 -27.93 -6.39
N TRP A 288 16.10 -28.50 -7.59
CA TRP A 288 16.88 -27.92 -8.68
C TRP A 288 16.02 -26.96 -9.51
N PRO A 289 16.51 -25.75 -9.85
CA PRO A 289 15.79 -24.88 -10.78
C PRO A 289 15.63 -25.57 -12.14
N ALA A 290 14.48 -25.38 -12.78
CA ALA A 290 14.19 -25.97 -14.08
C ALA A 290 15.29 -25.62 -15.10
N ARG A 291 15.72 -26.59 -15.92
CA ARG A 291 16.87 -26.41 -16.83
C ARG A 291 16.62 -25.31 -17.87
N GLU A 292 15.37 -25.14 -18.25
CA GLU A 292 14.91 -24.10 -19.16
C GLU A 292 15.23 -22.71 -18.60
N LEU A 293 15.09 -22.53 -17.28
CA LEU A 293 15.40 -21.32 -16.54
C LEU A 293 16.90 -21.07 -16.35
N LEU A 294 17.78 -21.99 -16.77
CA LEU A 294 19.24 -21.82 -16.71
C LEU A 294 19.84 -21.39 -18.04
N SER A 295 19.05 -21.37 -19.11
CA SER A 295 19.45 -20.89 -20.44
C SER A 295 19.90 -19.42 -20.38
N PRO A 296 20.81 -18.94 -21.25
CA PRO A 296 21.18 -17.52 -21.31
C PRO A 296 19.95 -16.61 -21.33
N LEU A 297 20.03 -15.48 -20.63
CA LEU A 297 18.93 -14.52 -20.60
C LEU A 297 18.75 -13.94 -22.02
N PRO A 298 17.51 -13.65 -22.47
CA PRO A 298 17.29 -12.99 -23.77
C PRO A 298 17.99 -11.63 -23.92
N LEU A 299 18.46 -11.06 -22.81
CA LEU A 299 19.18 -9.78 -22.70
C LEU A 299 20.57 -9.80 -23.35
N ASP A 300 21.14 -10.97 -23.66
CA ASP A 300 22.50 -11.11 -24.24
C ASP A 300 22.59 -10.79 -25.75
N ALA A 301 21.48 -10.53 -26.45
CA ALA A 301 21.48 -10.43 -27.91
C ALA A 301 21.80 -9.03 -28.48
N SER A 302 21.97 -7.99 -27.68
CA SER A 302 22.09 -6.63 -28.21
C SER A 302 22.92 -5.66 -27.37
N LEU A 303 24.22 -5.90 -27.20
CA LEU A 303 25.17 -4.84 -26.85
C LEU A 303 26.53 -5.02 -27.58
N PRO A 304 27.05 -4.00 -28.29
CA PRO A 304 28.43 -4.02 -28.78
C PRO A 304 29.42 -3.76 -27.62
N PRO A 305 30.69 -4.20 -27.73
CA PRO A 305 31.64 -4.12 -26.64
C PRO A 305 32.05 -2.66 -26.35
N ILE A 306 31.92 -2.23 -25.09
CA ILE A 306 32.41 -0.93 -24.62
C ILE A 306 33.86 -1.08 -24.14
N SER A 307 34.77 -0.42 -24.84
CA SER A 307 36.18 -0.29 -24.45
C SER A 307 36.33 0.57 -23.19
N ARG A 308 37.02 0.03 -22.18
CA ARG A 308 37.47 0.77 -20.99
C ARG A 308 38.65 1.69 -21.34
N THR A 309 38.53 2.98 -21.06
CA THR A 309 39.70 3.86 -20.85
C THR A 309 39.41 4.96 -19.84
N GLY A 310 40.29 5.11 -18.86
CA GLY A 310 40.78 6.43 -18.44
C GLY A 310 40.28 6.98 -17.11
N SER A 311 41.12 6.82 -16.08
CA SER A 311 41.14 7.51 -14.80
C SER A 311 41.16 9.05 -14.89
N GLY A 312 40.39 9.73 -14.04
CA GLY A 312 40.52 11.17 -13.77
C GLY A 312 40.02 11.53 -12.36
N SER A 313 40.93 11.96 -11.49
CA SER A 313 40.67 12.41 -10.11
C SER A 313 39.95 13.78 -10.06
N PRO A 314 39.28 14.12 -8.94
CA PRO A 314 38.34 15.24 -8.86
C PRO A 314 39.02 16.59 -8.61
N VAL A 315 38.42 17.66 -9.15
CA VAL A 315 38.79 19.07 -8.87
C VAL A 315 37.79 19.65 -7.86
N ALA A 316 38.34 20.26 -6.81
CA ALA A 316 37.61 20.87 -5.69
C ALA A 316 36.87 22.16 -6.09
N GLY A 317 35.62 22.30 -5.64
CA GLY A 317 34.84 23.54 -5.67
C GLY A 317 34.98 24.33 -4.35
N PRO A 318 34.90 25.67 -4.36
CA PRO A 318 35.20 26.51 -3.21
C PRO A 318 34.07 26.58 -2.17
N ALA A 319 34.48 26.88 -0.94
CA ALA A 319 33.69 26.91 0.30
C ALA A 319 32.63 28.03 0.37
N LEU A 320 31.49 27.68 0.98
CA LEU A 320 30.40 28.59 1.34
C LEU A 320 30.76 29.38 2.63
N GLN A 321 30.57 30.70 2.59
CA GLN A 321 30.61 31.55 3.78
C GLN A 321 29.20 31.72 4.37
N THR A 322 29.10 31.46 5.66
CA THR A 322 27.94 31.61 6.53
C THR A 322 27.75 33.08 6.92
N THR A 323 26.51 33.59 6.85
CA THR A 323 26.11 34.77 7.63
C THR A 323 24.77 34.50 8.33
N ALA A 324 24.79 34.74 9.64
CA ALA A 324 23.68 34.54 10.57
C ALA A 324 22.66 35.69 10.48
N ALA A 325 21.38 35.37 10.72
CA ALA A 325 20.33 36.36 10.95
C ALA A 325 19.66 36.10 12.32
N SER A 326 19.56 37.16 13.13
CA SER A 326 18.93 37.23 14.45
C SER A 326 17.43 37.58 14.36
N PRO A 327 16.63 37.42 15.44
CA PRO A 327 15.25 36.95 15.37
C PRO A 327 14.18 38.04 15.29
N VAL A 328 12.99 37.67 14.81
CA VAL A 328 11.76 38.47 14.80
C VAL A 328 10.73 37.86 15.77
N PRO A 329 9.90 38.65 16.51
CA PRO A 329 9.09 38.15 17.62
C PRO A 329 7.82 37.40 17.19
N ALA A 330 7.36 36.51 18.06
CA ALA A 330 6.25 35.56 17.84
C ALA A 330 4.84 36.17 17.95
N MET A 331 3.92 35.58 17.18
CA MET A 331 2.45 35.64 17.33
C MET A 331 1.88 34.20 17.44
N PRO A 332 0.66 33.98 17.95
CA PRO A 332 0.29 32.76 18.66
C PRO A 332 -0.03 31.55 17.76
N SER A 333 0.09 30.38 18.40
CA SER A 333 0.13 29.01 17.89
C SER A 333 -1.07 28.60 17.01
N VAL A 334 -0.76 28.30 15.75
CA VAL A 334 -1.43 27.26 14.97
C VAL A 334 -0.84 25.93 15.43
N ALA A 335 -1.65 24.89 15.61
CA ALA A 335 -1.16 23.56 15.98
C ALA A 335 -0.05 23.14 14.99
N SER A 336 1.18 23.02 15.49
CA SER A 336 2.35 22.72 14.68
C SER A 336 2.59 21.22 14.62
N VAL A 337 3.09 20.76 13.47
CA VAL A 337 3.69 19.42 13.35
C VAL A 337 4.75 19.27 14.44
N THR A 338 4.65 18.21 15.24
CA THR A 338 5.51 17.99 16.40
C THR A 338 5.90 16.51 16.48
N VAL A 339 7.20 16.24 16.54
CA VAL A 339 7.71 14.92 16.97
C VAL A 339 7.65 14.90 18.49
N VAL A 340 6.92 13.92 19.06
CA VAL A 340 6.71 13.83 20.51
C VAL A 340 8.01 13.35 21.18
N PRO A 341 8.46 14.02 22.26
CA PRO A 341 9.61 13.59 23.05
C PRO A 341 9.43 12.17 23.58
N GLY A 342 10.48 11.34 23.50
CA GLY A 342 10.42 9.95 23.97
C GLY A 342 9.97 9.77 25.42
N SER A 343 10.21 10.77 26.30
CA SER A 343 9.77 10.75 27.70
C SER A 343 8.26 10.93 27.91
N GLU A 344 7.54 11.37 26.88
CA GLU A 344 6.08 11.63 26.91
C GLU A 344 5.28 10.50 26.25
N ILE A 345 5.96 9.47 25.75
CA ILE A 345 5.34 8.35 25.05
C ILE A 345 4.84 7.34 26.07
N ASP A 346 3.53 7.10 26.02
CA ASP A 346 2.86 6.02 26.75
C ASP A 346 2.58 4.85 25.80
N GLU A 347 3.38 3.78 25.90
CA GLU A 347 3.20 2.58 25.08
C GLU A 347 1.87 1.88 25.39
N GLY A 348 1.40 1.89 26.64
CA GLY A 348 0.11 1.33 27.01
C GLY A 348 -1.04 2.02 26.27
N GLY A 349 -1.03 3.36 26.26
CA GLY A 349 -1.99 4.18 25.52
C GLY A 349 -1.92 4.01 24.00
N ILE A 350 -0.72 3.84 23.42
CA ILE A 350 -0.56 3.57 21.97
C ILE A 350 -1.22 2.26 21.57
N LEU A 351 -0.94 1.20 22.33
CA LEU A 351 -1.50 -0.12 22.12
C LEU A 351 -3.02 -0.14 22.42
N GLY A 352 -3.45 0.77 23.30
CA GLY A 352 -4.80 1.12 23.76
C GLY A 352 -5.72 1.85 22.80
N ASP A 353 -5.17 2.47 21.77
CA ASP A 353 -5.88 3.54 21.10
C ASP A 353 -6.91 3.02 20.10
N SER A 354 -8.19 3.08 20.48
CA SER A 354 -9.33 2.74 19.61
C SER A 354 -9.43 3.56 18.32
N ARG A 355 -8.72 4.71 18.22
CA ARG A 355 -8.64 5.53 16.99
C ARG A 355 -7.42 5.17 16.14
N GLY A 356 -6.54 4.30 16.63
CA GLY A 356 -5.33 3.86 15.97
C GLY A 356 -5.54 2.56 15.20
N GLN A 357 -5.26 2.59 13.90
CA GLN A 357 -5.19 1.38 13.08
C GLN A 357 -3.75 1.03 12.74
N TRP A 358 -3.45 -0.26 12.68
CA TRP A 358 -2.14 -0.73 12.27
C TRP A 358 -2.06 -0.92 10.76
N ALA A 359 -0.85 -0.80 10.20
CA ALA A 359 -0.62 -1.08 8.78
C ALA A 359 -1.06 -2.52 8.41
N ALA A 360 -1.68 -2.72 7.26
CA ALA A 360 -2.13 -4.02 6.75
C ALA A 360 -1.20 -4.60 5.67
N PHE A 361 -0.47 -3.73 4.96
CA PHE A 361 0.48 -4.10 3.92
C PHE A 361 1.68 -3.16 3.90
N ALA A 362 2.79 -3.59 3.32
CA ALA A 362 3.98 -2.77 3.19
C ALA A 362 4.85 -3.15 1.98
N LYS A 363 5.55 -2.17 1.45
CA LYS A 363 6.65 -2.30 0.48
C LYS A 363 7.84 -1.46 0.96
N ALA A 364 9.03 -1.81 0.54
CA ALA A 364 10.23 -1.06 0.88
C ALA A 364 11.15 -0.87 -0.32
N SER A 365 12.07 0.10 -0.24
CA SER A 365 13.20 0.23 -1.17
C SER A 365 14.04 -1.05 -1.20
N SER A 366 14.21 -1.67 -0.04
CA SER A 366 14.96 -2.90 0.12
C SER A 366 14.49 -3.66 1.36
N GLU A 367 14.76 -4.97 1.37
CA GLU A 367 14.42 -5.88 2.46
C GLU A 367 15.63 -6.78 2.73
N TYR A 368 16.00 -6.93 4.00
CA TYR A 368 17.14 -7.75 4.40
C TYR A 368 16.94 -9.23 4.06
N GLY A 369 15.71 -9.72 4.20
CA GLY A 369 15.30 -11.08 3.89
C GLY A 369 13.89 -11.13 3.30
N LEU A 370 13.54 -12.25 2.67
CA LEU A 370 12.29 -12.39 1.90
C LEU A 370 11.17 -13.12 2.66
N ASP A 371 11.50 -13.90 3.68
CA ASP A 371 10.57 -14.56 4.60
C ASP A 371 10.68 -14.00 6.03
N ARG A 372 11.90 -13.62 6.44
CA ARG A 372 12.23 -12.87 7.65
C ARG A 372 12.72 -11.48 7.27
N TYR A 373 12.52 -10.49 8.13
CA TYR A 373 12.97 -9.10 7.91
C TYR A 373 12.39 -8.34 6.69
N ASN A 374 11.37 -8.89 6.03
CA ASN A 374 10.69 -8.24 4.90
C ASN A 374 9.77 -7.08 5.36
N ALA A 375 9.27 -6.26 4.42
CA ALA A 375 8.44 -5.10 4.74
C ALA A 375 7.15 -5.48 5.46
N LEU A 376 6.59 -6.67 5.19
CA LEU A 376 5.37 -7.14 5.87
C LEU A 376 5.59 -7.33 7.37
N GLN A 377 6.83 -7.46 7.84
CA GLN A 377 7.13 -7.51 9.27
C GLN A 377 6.84 -6.19 9.99
N ALA A 378 6.76 -5.05 9.29
CA ALA A 378 6.35 -3.77 9.87
C ALA A 378 4.83 -3.57 9.94
N THR A 379 4.05 -4.59 9.61
CA THR A 379 2.59 -4.50 9.54
C THR A 379 1.92 -5.13 10.76
N GLY A 380 0.73 -4.61 11.04
CA GLY A 380 -0.14 -4.77 12.20
C GLY A 380 0.49 -4.48 13.55
N ALA A 381 -0.14 -5.02 14.60
CA ALA A 381 0.28 -4.76 15.95
C ALA A 381 1.70 -5.29 16.23
N PRO A 382 2.50 -4.58 17.06
CA PRO A 382 3.83 -4.99 17.50
C PRO A 382 3.91 -6.44 17.96
N ASN A 383 4.92 -7.17 17.50
CA ASN A 383 5.17 -8.56 17.90
C ASN A 383 6.63 -8.83 18.33
N VAL A 384 7.48 -7.79 18.38
CA VAL A 384 8.82 -7.84 19.00
C VAL A 384 8.74 -7.37 20.46
N ASP A 385 8.99 -8.25 21.41
CA ASP A 385 8.85 -8.00 22.85
C ASP A 385 10.11 -7.45 23.53
N THR A 386 11.28 -7.68 22.91
CA THR A 386 12.59 -7.39 23.49
C THR A 386 13.50 -6.68 22.50
N TYR A 387 14.29 -5.72 22.98
CA TYR A 387 15.28 -5.03 22.16
C TYR A 387 16.32 -6.04 21.66
N SER A 388 16.19 -6.40 20.39
CA SER A 388 17.02 -7.41 19.74
C SER A 388 16.93 -7.23 18.24
N ASP A 389 17.95 -7.75 17.55
CA ASP A 389 17.84 -8.05 16.13
C ASP A 389 16.79 -9.16 15.99
N ASN A 390 15.64 -8.85 15.40
CA ASN A 390 14.49 -9.75 15.40
C ASN A 390 13.94 -9.95 13.98
N PRO A 391 13.80 -11.21 13.50
CA PRO A 391 13.28 -11.52 12.16
C PRO A 391 11.83 -11.10 11.93
N ASN A 392 11.12 -10.72 12.99
CA ASN A 392 9.73 -10.24 12.95
C ASN A 392 9.61 -8.72 12.80
N ALA A 393 10.68 -8.00 12.45
CA ALA A 393 10.65 -6.57 12.12
C ALA A 393 11.23 -6.30 10.71
N TRP A 394 10.73 -5.29 9.99
CA TRP A 394 11.32 -4.91 8.69
C TRP A 394 12.75 -4.43 8.89
N CYS A 395 13.68 -4.91 8.06
CA CYS A 395 15.05 -4.42 7.99
C CYS A 395 15.42 -4.15 6.53
N HIS A 396 16.16 -3.08 6.26
CA HIS A 396 16.68 -2.77 4.93
C HIS A 396 17.83 -3.70 4.51
N SER A 397 18.15 -3.73 3.21
CA SER A 397 19.19 -4.54 2.59
C SER A 397 20.33 -3.63 2.10
N GLY A 398 21.44 -3.53 2.84
CA GLY A 398 22.69 -2.95 2.34
C GLY A 398 23.23 -1.76 3.14
N SER A 399 24.49 -1.40 2.83
CA SER A 399 25.32 -0.46 3.60
C SER A 399 25.53 0.92 2.94
N ASN A 400 24.95 1.19 1.77
CA ASN A 400 25.20 2.44 1.03
C ASN A 400 23.98 3.19 0.47
N SER A 401 22.75 2.92 0.94
CA SER A 401 21.74 3.94 0.75
C SER A 401 21.95 5.05 1.79
N LYS A 402 22.04 6.30 1.36
CA LYS A 402 21.86 7.42 2.29
C LYS A 402 20.40 7.55 2.69
N LEU A 403 19.47 6.94 1.94
CA LEU A 403 18.04 6.98 2.15
C LEU A 403 17.42 5.62 1.81
N GLU A 404 16.78 4.99 2.78
CA GLU A 404 15.83 3.89 2.59
C GLU A 404 14.41 4.44 2.69
N TRP A 405 13.43 3.71 2.15
CA TRP A 405 12.03 3.97 2.41
C TRP A 405 11.24 2.70 2.74
N LEU A 406 10.25 2.88 3.60
CA LEU A 406 9.21 1.90 3.91
C LEU A 406 7.85 2.57 3.66
N GLU A 407 7.07 2.01 2.75
CA GLU A 407 5.71 2.45 2.46
C GLU A 407 4.71 1.45 3.02
N VAL A 408 3.90 1.88 3.96
CA VAL A 408 2.86 1.06 4.62
C VAL A 408 1.46 1.48 4.18
N TYR A 409 0.53 0.54 4.18
CA TYR A 409 -0.83 0.68 3.69
C TYR A 409 -1.80 0.38 4.83
N PHE A 410 -2.90 1.10 4.89
CA PHE A 410 -3.91 1.03 5.95
C PHE A 410 -5.26 0.64 5.34
N SER A 411 -5.93 -0.37 5.91
CA SER A 411 -7.19 -0.89 5.36
C SER A 411 -8.29 0.18 5.30
N GLN A 412 -8.38 1.06 6.31
CA GLN A 412 -9.37 2.13 6.32
C GLN A 412 -8.71 3.49 6.08
N PRO A 413 -9.01 4.21 4.99
CA PRO A 413 -8.57 5.58 4.84
C PRO A 413 -9.15 6.48 5.94
N VAL A 414 -8.30 7.13 6.75
CA VAL A 414 -8.73 8.00 7.86
C VAL A 414 -8.17 9.40 7.73
N GLN A 415 -8.91 10.41 8.18
CA GLN A 415 -8.34 11.74 8.35
C GLN A 415 -7.41 11.70 9.57
N ALA A 416 -6.11 11.60 9.30
CA ALA A 416 -5.11 11.28 10.30
C ALA A 416 -4.67 12.52 11.08
N THR A 417 -4.33 12.34 12.34
CA THR A 417 -3.77 13.38 13.21
C THR A 417 -2.45 12.97 13.85
N GLU A 418 -2.14 11.67 13.84
CA GLU A 418 -0.93 11.15 14.44
C GLU A 418 -0.44 9.90 13.70
N LEU A 419 0.88 9.75 13.60
CA LEU A 419 1.56 8.57 13.11
C LEU A 419 2.52 8.07 14.18
N ARG A 420 2.55 6.76 14.42
CA ARG A 420 3.40 6.12 15.41
C ARG A 420 4.20 5.00 14.76
N VAL A 421 5.52 5.02 14.90
CA VAL A 421 6.43 4.03 14.32
C VAL A 421 7.21 3.38 15.45
N ARG A 422 7.10 2.05 15.58
CA ARG A 422 7.83 1.27 16.58
C ARG A 422 9.16 0.81 15.99
N GLN A 423 10.24 1.31 16.58
CA GLN A 423 11.62 1.04 16.17
C GLN A 423 12.25 0.09 17.20
N ASN A 424 12.38 -1.19 16.85
CA ASN A 424 12.89 -2.21 17.78
C ASN A 424 14.42 -2.30 17.82
N TYR A 425 15.12 -1.83 16.77
CA TYR A 425 16.57 -1.92 16.69
C TYR A 425 17.18 -0.67 16.03
N THR A 426 18.13 -0.04 16.73
CA THR A 426 18.86 1.18 16.29
C THR A 426 17.94 2.31 15.80
N PRO A 427 17.07 2.90 16.66
CA PRO A 427 16.12 3.96 16.26
C PRO A 427 16.81 5.28 15.89
N GLY A 428 16.05 6.18 15.27
CA GLY A 428 16.43 7.61 15.14
C GLY A 428 16.92 8.06 13.78
N THR A 429 16.55 7.33 12.73
CA THR A 429 16.97 7.68 11.36
C THR A 429 15.82 8.06 10.43
N ILE A 430 14.58 8.15 10.92
CA ILE A 430 13.45 8.62 10.12
C ILE A 430 13.68 10.11 9.82
N THR A 431 13.67 10.49 8.54
CA THR A 431 13.93 11.87 8.08
C THR A 431 12.79 12.47 7.27
N LYS A 432 11.84 11.66 6.81
CA LYS A 432 10.65 12.14 6.10
C LYS A 432 9.47 11.24 6.36
N VAL A 433 8.30 11.84 6.51
CA VAL A 433 7.01 11.16 6.61
C VAL A 433 6.07 11.79 5.60
N GLU A 434 5.54 10.96 4.71
CA GLU A 434 4.59 11.35 3.67
C GLU A 434 3.30 10.57 3.85
N ALA A 435 2.18 11.28 4.07
CA ALA A 435 0.85 10.71 3.97
C ALA A 435 0.45 10.64 2.50
N ILE A 436 -0.19 9.55 2.10
CA ILE A 436 -0.58 9.28 0.72
C ILE A 436 -2.03 8.81 0.72
N ALA A 437 -2.89 9.46 -0.07
CA ALA A 437 -4.28 9.05 -0.24
C ALA A 437 -4.39 7.78 -1.11
N ALA A 438 -5.57 7.18 -1.17
CA ALA A 438 -5.83 6.04 -2.06
C ALA A 438 -5.59 6.40 -3.55
N ASP A 439 -5.85 7.64 -3.93
CA ASP A 439 -5.63 8.20 -5.27
C ASP A 439 -4.16 8.60 -5.56
N GLY A 440 -3.26 8.43 -4.59
CA GLY A 440 -1.83 8.73 -4.73
C GLY A 440 -1.44 10.17 -4.43
N ARG A 441 -2.38 11.06 -4.07
CA ARG A 441 -2.04 12.40 -3.54
C ARG A 441 -1.11 12.25 -2.34
N VAL A 442 -0.01 13.00 -2.35
CA VAL A 442 1.00 12.98 -1.29
C VAL A 442 0.96 14.30 -0.51
N GLN A 443 0.91 14.20 0.82
CA GLN A 443 1.14 15.30 1.75
C GLN A 443 2.39 14.97 2.56
N VAL A 444 3.42 15.81 2.47
CA VAL A 444 4.57 15.72 3.38
C VAL A 444 4.10 16.14 4.76
N LEU A 445 4.01 15.20 5.70
CA LEU A 445 3.63 15.48 7.08
C LEU A 445 4.80 16.05 7.87
N TRP A 446 6.01 15.56 7.58
CA TRP A 446 7.21 15.98 8.27
C TRP A 446 8.46 15.69 7.43
N GLU A 447 9.44 16.58 7.49
CA GLU A 447 10.77 16.39 6.92
C GLU A 447 11.79 17.08 7.84
N GLY A 448 12.85 16.37 8.20
CA GLY A 448 13.86 16.86 9.13
C GLY A 448 14.75 15.76 9.70
N SER A 449 15.44 16.05 10.79
CA SER A 449 16.14 15.05 11.59
C SER A 449 15.30 14.70 12.80
N ASP A 450 15.19 13.41 13.11
CA ASP A 450 14.53 12.94 14.32
C ASP A 450 15.16 13.62 15.56
N PRO A 451 14.42 14.46 16.29
CA PRO A 451 14.96 15.21 17.43
C PRO A 451 15.07 14.36 18.69
N ASN A 452 14.51 13.15 18.71
CA ASN A 452 14.49 12.30 19.90
C ASN A 452 15.88 11.70 20.19
N THR A 453 16.24 11.73 21.47
CA THR A 453 17.38 10.95 21.98
C THR A 453 16.85 9.65 22.57
N TYR A 454 17.14 8.53 21.91
CA TYR A 454 16.68 7.22 22.33
C TYR A 454 17.62 6.59 23.36
N LEU A 455 17.03 5.90 24.33
CA LEU A 455 17.80 5.15 25.32
C LEU A 455 18.45 3.93 24.66
N PRO A 456 19.73 3.63 24.96
CA PRO A 456 20.38 2.44 24.43
C PRO A 456 19.64 1.17 24.87
N ASN A 457 19.58 0.18 23.97
CA ASN A 457 19.03 -1.15 24.23
C ASN A 457 17.55 -1.17 24.65
N GLN A 458 16.75 -0.23 24.15
CA GLN A 458 15.31 -0.19 24.38
C GLN A 458 14.54 -0.02 23.07
N ILE A 459 13.43 -0.74 22.95
CA ILE A 459 12.48 -0.49 21.86
C ILE A 459 11.91 0.91 22.06
N SER A 460 11.82 1.66 20.96
CA SER A 460 11.46 3.06 21.00
C SER A 460 10.37 3.40 20.00
N TRP A 461 9.62 4.45 20.28
CA TRP A 461 8.58 4.95 19.38
C TRP A 461 8.99 6.30 18.78
N PHE A 462 8.82 6.44 17.48
CA PHE A 462 8.76 7.73 16.82
C PHE A 462 7.28 8.11 16.67
N VAL A 463 6.84 9.15 17.37
CA VAL A 463 5.45 9.61 17.35
C VAL A 463 5.41 11.01 16.74
N LEU A 464 4.70 11.14 15.63
CA LEU A 464 4.52 12.38 14.92
C LEU A 464 3.07 12.84 15.03
N ARG A 465 2.85 13.98 15.69
CA ARG A 465 1.57 14.68 15.74
C ARG A 465 1.53 15.76 14.68
N PHE A 466 0.41 15.86 13.96
CA PHE A 466 0.20 16.85 12.92
C PHE A 466 -1.25 17.33 12.91
N PRO A 467 -1.52 18.53 12.37
CA PRO A 467 -2.89 18.93 12.06
C PRO A 467 -3.57 17.85 11.22
N THR A 468 -4.88 17.68 11.41
CA THR A 468 -5.68 16.72 10.65
C THR A 468 -5.32 16.78 9.17
N THR A 469 -5.01 15.64 8.57
CA THR A 469 -4.61 15.57 7.18
C THR A 469 -5.70 16.11 6.28
N THR A 470 -5.28 16.73 5.18
CA THR A 470 -6.19 17.35 4.22
C THR A 470 -7.00 16.34 3.40
N PHE A 471 -6.69 15.06 3.55
CA PHE A 471 -7.38 13.92 2.95
C PHE A 471 -7.33 12.68 3.86
N PRO A 472 -8.23 11.71 3.65
CA PRO A 472 -8.12 10.39 4.25
C PRO A 472 -6.84 9.69 3.79
N VAL A 473 -5.91 9.46 4.72
CA VAL A 473 -4.63 8.80 4.46
C VAL A 473 -4.88 7.30 4.32
N HIS A 474 -4.42 6.74 3.20
CA HIS A 474 -4.48 5.30 2.93
C HIS A 474 -3.11 4.63 3.03
N ARG A 475 -2.04 5.38 2.74
CA ARG A 475 -0.67 4.89 2.78
C ARG A 475 0.22 5.92 3.45
N VAL A 476 1.30 5.48 4.07
CA VAL A 476 2.33 6.35 4.61
C VAL A 476 3.68 5.88 4.11
N LYS A 477 4.49 6.79 3.58
CA LYS A 477 5.88 6.53 3.22
C LYS A 477 6.82 7.17 4.23
N LEU A 478 7.61 6.32 4.87
CA LEU A 478 8.72 6.69 5.74
C LEU A 478 9.98 6.72 4.90
N THR A 479 10.77 7.78 5.01
CA THR A 479 12.15 7.81 4.51
C THR A 479 13.12 7.80 5.69
N LEU A 480 14.11 6.91 5.65
CA LEU A 480 15.13 6.77 6.68
C LEU A 480 16.50 7.13 6.11
N ASN A 481 17.21 8.07 6.72
CA ASN A 481 18.62 8.26 6.46
C ASN A 481 19.47 7.31 7.30
N ILE A 482 19.66 6.09 6.79
CA ILE A 482 20.33 5.00 7.52
C ILE A 482 21.82 5.28 7.79
N SER A 483 22.40 6.30 7.15
CA SER A 483 23.80 6.71 7.38
C SER A 483 24.00 7.60 8.62
N LEU A 484 22.92 8.12 9.23
CA LEU A 484 22.99 8.98 10.41
C LEU A 484 23.49 8.24 11.66
N ILE A 485 23.15 6.95 11.78
CA ILE A 485 23.47 6.12 12.95
C ILE A 485 23.97 4.78 12.43
N SER A 486 25.12 4.29 12.90
CA SER A 486 25.65 2.98 12.50
C SER A 486 24.78 1.84 13.01
N GLY A 487 24.62 0.79 12.21
CA GLY A 487 23.85 -0.41 12.57
C GLY A 487 22.59 -0.57 11.72
N TRP A 488 21.96 -1.74 11.81
CA TRP A 488 20.72 -2.05 11.07
C TRP A 488 19.53 -1.32 11.68
N LYS A 489 18.65 -0.78 10.84
CA LYS A 489 17.39 -0.16 11.27
C LYS A 489 16.27 -1.17 11.17
N GLN A 490 15.53 -1.34 12.26
CA GLN A 490 14.36 -2.23 12.26
C GLN A 490 13.09 -1.51 12.70
N ILE A 491 12.02 -1.71 11.92
CA ILE A 491 10.67 -1.22 12.20
C ILE A 491 9.76 -2.44 12.42
N ASP A 492 9.23 -2.57 13.62
CA ASP A 492 8.32 -3.67 14.01
C ASP A 492 6.86 -3.35 13.69
N ALA A 493 6.44 -2.08 13.82
CA ALA A 493 5.05 -1.71 13.55
C ALA A 493 4.88 -0.26 13.17
N VAL A 494 3.83 0.03 12.40
CA VAL A 494 3.36 1.39 12.10
C VAL A 494 1.86 1.50 12.39
N GLN A 495 1.48 2.51 13.18
CA GLN A 495 0.09 2.84 13.53
C GLN A 495 -0.27 4.24 13.00
N LEU A 496 -1.45 4.36 12.41
CA LEU A 496 -2.04 5.63 11.98
C LEU A 496 -3.27 5.92 12.83
N VAL A 497 -3.35 7.12 13.39
CA VAL A 497 -4.46 7.54 14.24
C VAL A 497 -5.27 8.60 13.51
N GLY A 498 -6.57 8.40 13.42
CA GLY A 498 -7.49 9.32 12.74
C GLY A 498 -8.94 8.91 12.87
N ASP A 499 -9.84 9.79 12.49
CA ASP A 499 -11.27 9.49 12.52
C ASP A 499 -11.71 8.89 11.17
N ALA A 500 -12.47 7.80 11.24
CA ALA A 500 -13.11 7.17 10.08
C ALA A 500 -14.22 8.07 9.53
N LEU A 501 -14.38 8.05 8.20
CA LEU A 501 -15.47 8.78 7.55
C LEU A 501 -16.80 8.15 7.96
N SER A 502 -17.60 8.87 8.75
CA SER A 502 -18.92 8.38 9.18
C SER A 502 -19.87 8.29 7.99
N ALA A 503 -20.23 7.06 7.60
CA ALA A 503 -21.30 6.82 6.65
C ALA A 503 -22.66 6.90 7.35
N THR A 504 -23.42 7.96 7.11
CA THR A 504 -24.88 7.92 7.31
C THR A 504 -25.58 8.80 6.28
N PRO A 505 -26.31 8.23 5.30
CA PRO A 505 -27.11 9.02 4.38
C PRO A 505 -28.44 9.33 5.06
N THR A 506 -28.71 10.61 5.35
CA THR A 506 -30.06 11.06 5.67
C THR A 506 -30.62 11.80 4.45
N PRO A 507 -31.78 11.40 3.89
CA PRO A 507 -32.36 12.11 2.77
C PRO A 507 -33.11 13.35 3.28
N ILE A 508 -32.78 14.54 2.78
CA ILE A 508 -33.59 15.74 3.00
C ILE A 508 -33.96 16.34 1.65
N MET A 509 -35.27 16.37 1.40
CA MET A 509 -35.93 16.90 0.21
C MET A 509 -36.45 18.31 0.50
N GLY A 510 -36.16 19.27 -0.40
CA GLY A 510 -36.76 20.61 -0.50
C GLY A 510 -36.09 21.68 0.38
N THR A 511 -35.87 22.94 -0.04
CA THR A 511 -36.29 23.74 -1.20
C THR A 511 -35.42 25.02 -1.22
N GLN A 512 -35.02 25.52 -2.39
CA GLN A 512 -34.37 26.84 -2.56
C GLN A 512 -35.36 28.01 -2.33
N PRO A 513 -34.84 29.21 -2.00
CA PRO A 513 -35.06 30.33 -2.90
C PRO A 513 -33.76 31.06 -3.33
N SER A 514 -33.88 31.67 -4.50
CA SER A 514 -32.87 32.25 -5.41
C SER A 514 -32.33 33.64 -5.04
N THR A 515 -31.11 33.94 -5.49
CA THR A 515 -30.80 35.14 -6.30
C THR A 515 -29.71 34.82 -7.34
N GLN A 516 -29.88 35.35 -8.55
CA GLN A 516 -29.32 34.96 -9.86
C GLN A 516 -27.76 34.96 -10.02
N PRO A 517 -27.19 34.07 -10.85
CA PRO A 517 -25.73 33.90 -11.07
C PRO A 517 -25.16 34.79 -12.21
N PRO A 518 -23.83 35.04 -12.27
CA PRO A 518 -23.19 35.56 -13.46
C PRO A 518 -22.96 34.46 -14.53
N SER A 519 -23.31 34.82 -15.77
CA SER A 519 -22.93 34.29 -17.10
C SER A 519 -22.27 32.90 -17.19
N VAL A 520 -23.00 31.94 -17.77
CA VAL A 520 -22.52 30.59 -18.11
C VAL A 520 -21.67 30.66 -19.40
N GLU A 521 -20.35 30.48 -19.30
CA GLU A 521 -19.48 30.34 -20.48
C GLU A 521 -19.77 29.02 -21.20
N SER A 522 -20.05 29.07 -22.52
CA SER A 522 -20.31 27.88 -23.33
C SER A 522 -19.03 27.15 -23.73
N LEU A 523 -19.09 25.83 -23.91
CA LEU A 523 -17.96 25.01 -24.34
C LEU A 523 -17.35 25.51 -25.65
N THR A 524 -16.03 25.74 -25.66
CA THR A 524 -15.28 26.29 -26.81
C THR A 524 -13.86 25.72 -26.87
N ILE A 525 -13.42 25.23 -28.03
CA ILE A 525 -11.98 24.94 -28.30
C ILE A 525 -11.32 26.24 -28.76
N VAL A 526 -10.23 26.63 -28.10
CA VAL A 526 -9.49 27.85 -28.46
C VAL A 526 -8.69 27.59 -29.74
N PRO A 527 -8.81 28.45 -30.78
CA PRO A 527 -7.96 28.34 -31.96
C PRO A 527 -6.48 28.41 -31.59
N TYR A 528 -5.66 27.53 -32.16
CA TYR A 528 -4.22 27.48 -31.86
C TYR A 528 -3.52 28.84 -32.00
N SER A 529 -3.90 29.66 -32.98
CA SER A 529 -3.35 31.01 -33.20
C SER A 529 -3.57 31.98 -32.05
N ASP A 530 -4.53 31.70 -31.19
CA ASP A 530 -5.01 32.59 -30.13
C ASP A 530 -4.46 32.17 -28.75
N ILE A 531 -3.71 31.06 -28.68
CA ILE A 531 -3.10 30.57 -27.45
C ILE A 531 -1.78 31.30 -27.20
N ASP A 532 -1.74 32.08 -26.13
CA ASP A 532 -0.53 32.70 -25.62
C ASP A 532 0.11 31.79 -24.56
N GLU A 533 1.21 31.13 -24.94
CA GLU A 533 1.92 30.21 -24.05
C GLU A 533 2.48 30.91 -22.80
N GLY A 534 2.84 32.19 -22.86
CA GLY A 534 3.34 32.94 -21.71
C GLY A 534 2.29 33.10 -20.60
N ASN A 535 1.02 33.25 -20.98
CA ASN A 535 -0.08 33.34 -20.03
C ASN A 535 -0.37 31.99 -19.37
N ILE A 536 -0.15 30.86 -20.06
CA ILE A 536 -0.36 29.52 -19.50
C ILE A 536 0.60 29.27 -18.33
N TYR A 537 1.88 29.62 -18.47
CA TYR A 537 2.89 29.43 -17.42
C TYR A 537 2.65 30.26 -16.15
N THR A 538 1.95 31.39 -16.29
CA THR A 538 1.79 32.38 -15.22
C THR A 538 0.36 32.49 -14.70
N ASP A 539 -0.55 31.65 -15.21
CA ASP A 539 -1.95 31.63 -14.81
C ASP A 539 -2.08 31.18 -13.34
N PRO A 540 -2.46 32.06 -12.40
CA PRO A 540 -2.52 31.72 -10.99
C PRO A 540 -3.67 30.76 -10.65
N ARG A 541 -4.62 30.55 -11.58
CA ARG A 541 -5.72 29.58 -11.46
C ARG A 541 -5.37 28.25 -12.13
N GLY A 542 -4.23 28.18 -12.81
CA GLY A 542 -3.74 27.00 -13.52
C GLY A 542 -2.84 26.15 -12.65
N GLN A 543 -3.07 24.84 -12.65
CA GLN A 543 -2.19 23.87 -12.02
C GLN A 543 -1.82 22.75 -13.00
N TRP A 544 -0.58 22.27 -12.89
CA TRP A 544 -0.08 21.17 -13.69
C TRP A 544 -0.56 19.82 -13.15
N ALA A 545 -0.71 18.86 -14.04
CA ALA A 545 -0.89 17.46 -13.66
C ALA A 545 0.25 17.02 -12.74
N SER A 546 -0.09 16.32 -11.65
CA SER A 546 0.87 15.82 -10.65
C SER A 546 0.97 14.30 -10.64
N THR A 547 0.02 13.61 -11.26
CA THR A 547 0.02 12.16 -11.47
C THR A 547 -0.44 11.86 -12.88
N ALA A 548 -0.03 10.70 -13.40
CA ALA A 548 -0.44 10.24 -14.71
C ALA A 548 -0.43 8.72 -14.80
N SER A 549 -1.36 8.17 -15.55
CA SER A 549 -1.44 6.75 -15.95
C SER A 549 -1.96 6.68 -17.38
N ALA A 550 -1.62 5.62 -18.12
CA ALA A 550 -2.02 5.51 -19.52
C ALA A 550 -2.50 4.10 -19.88
N SER A 551 -3.18 3.98 -21.02
CA SER A 551 -3.51 2.67 -21.64
C SER A 551 -2.27 1.86 -21.94
N SER A 552 -1.22 2.54 -22.39
CA SER A 552 0.07 1.95 -22.69
C SER A 552 1.16 3.02 -22.68
N GLU A 553 2.41 2.57 -22.54
CA GLU A 553 3.58 3.42 -22.43
C GLU A 553 4.72 2.79 -23.26
N TYR A 554 5.47 3.62 -23.98
CA TYR A 554 6.55 3.13 -24.84
C TYR A 554 7.75 2.59 -24.05
N GLY A 555 8.01 3.11 -22.85
CA GLY A 555 9.09 2.66 -21.97
C GLY A 555 8.76 2.90 -20.50
N THR A 556 9.51 2.23 -19.60
CA THR A 556 9.26 2.24 -18.15
C THR A 556 9.98 3.38 -17.42
N ASP A 557 11.09 3.86 -17.96
CA ASP A 557 11.89 4.98 -17.43
C ASP A 557 11.73 6.26 -18.28
N ARG A 558 11.66 6.10 -19.61
CA ARG A 558 11.46 7.15 -20.61
C ARG A 558 10.15 6.92 -21.35
N TYR A 559 9.50 8.00 -21.78
CA TYR A 559 8.22 7.96 -22.49
C TYR A 559 7.02 7.41 -21.69
N ASN A 560 7.16 7.20 -20.38
CA ASN A 560 6.07 6.76 -19.48
C ASN A 560 5.04 7.87 -19.22
N ALA A 561 3.88 7.54 -18.64
CA ALA A 561 2.81 8.50 -18.40
C ALA A 561 3.24 9.64 -17.47
N LEU A 562 4.14 9.37 -16.52
CA LEU A 562 4.65 10.38 -15.58
C LEU A 562 5.35 11.53 -16.28
N GLN A 563 5.84 11.34 -17.50
CA GLN A 563 6.39 12.44 -18.30
C GLN A 563 5.37 13.53 -18.63
N ALA A 564 4.07 13.23 -18.58
CA ALA A 564 3.00 14.21 -18.79
C ALA A 564 2.66 15.07 -17.55
N THR A 565 3.51 15.04 -16.50
CA THR A 565 3.30 15.70 -15.21
C THR A 565 4.35 16.79 -14.93
N GLY A 566 4.01 17.72 -14.03
CA GLY A 566 4.84 18.87 -13.72
C GLY A 566 4.76 19.97 -14.77
N ALA A 567 5.63 20.97 -14.64
CA ALA A 567 5.73 22.05 -15.61
C ALA A 567 6.40 21.56 -16.91
N PRO A 568 6.09 22.15 -18.09
CA PRO A 568 6.69 21.79 -19.37
C PRO A 568 8.21 21.65 -19.32
N ASN A 569 8.74 20.53 -19.82
CA ASN A 569 10.18 20.26 -19.80
C ASN A 569 10.74 19.82 -21.17
N VAL A 570 9.91 19.73 -22.22
CA VAL A 570 10.35 19.57 -23.61
C VAL A 570 10.56 20.93 -24.28
N ALA A 571 11.82 21.28 -24.56
CA ALA A 571 12.19 22.61 -25.06
C ALA A 571 11.97 22.83 -26.56
N THR A 572 12.04 21.78 -27.39
CA THR A 572 11.93 21.88 -28.85
C THR A 572 11.13 20.71 -29.43
N TYR A 573 10.46 20.95 -30.56
CA TYR A 573 9.71 19.90 -31.27
C TYR A 573 10.64 18.75 -31.67
N SER A 574 10.49 17.61 -31.01
CA SER A 574 11.32 16.44 -31.15
C SER A 574 10.60 15.22 -30.59
N ASP A 575 11.00 14.03 -31.04
CA ASP A 575 10.72 12.79 -30.32
C ASP A 575 11.56 12.81 -29.04
N ASN A 576 10.90 12.98 -27.88
CA ASN A 576 11.58 13.33 -26.64
C ASN A 576 11.19 12.39 -25.49
N PRO A 577 12.16 11.75 -24.80
CA PRO A 577 11.89 10.82 -23.70
C PRO A 577 11.24 11.46 -22.47
N ASN A 578 11.18 12.80 -22.42
CA ASN A 578 10.53 13.55 -21.35
C ASN A 578 9.05 13.87 -21.63
N ALA A 579 8.43 13.26 -22.66
CA ALA A 579 6.99 13.35 -22.90
C ALA A 579 6.37 11.94 -22.90
N TRP A 580 5.10 11.80 -22.51
CA TRP A 580 4.42 10.51 -22.57
C TRP A 580 4.25 10.08 -24.02
N CYS A 581 4.55 8.81 -24.32
CA CYS A 581 4.29 8.17 -25.62
C CYS A 581 3.61 6.82 -25.42
N HIS A 582 2.57 6.54 -26.20
CA HIS A 582 1.91 5.23 -26.22
C HIS A 582 2.81 4.13 -26.84
N SER A 583 2.52 2.85 -26.59
CA SER A 583 3.38 1.72 -27.01
C SER A 583 3.15 1.20 -28.44
N GLY A 584 2.00 1.50 -29.07
CA GLY A 584 1.66 1.02 -30.42
C GLY A 584 1.47 2.12 -31.44
N ALA A 585 2.38 2.27 -32.41
CA ALA A 585 2.25 3.26 -33.49
C ALA A 585 0.99 2.96 -34.34
N ASN A 586 0.05 3.91 -34.39
CA ASN A 586 -1.22 3.85 -35.12
C ASN A 586 -2.25 2.82 -34.59
N SER A 587 -2.41 2.68 -33.26
CA SER A 587 -3.54 1.98 -32.63
C SER A 587 -4.84 2.81 -32.72
N LYS A 588 -6.02 2.19 -32.61
CA LYS A 588 -7.30 2.91 -32.85
C LYS A 588 -7.59 3.99 -31.80
N LEU A 589 -7.39 3.70 -30.52
CA LEU A 589 -7.57 4.63 -29.40
C LEU A 589 -6.55 4.34 -28.30
N GLU A 590 -5.92 5.38 -27.76
CA GLU A 590 -5.06 5.34 -26.56
C GLU A 590 -5.60 6.36 -25.55
N TRP A 591 -5.33 6.18 -24.26
CA TRP A 591 -5.72 7.15 -23.25
C TRP A 591 -4.58 7.49 -22.29
N LEU A 592 -4.59 8.74 -21.82
CA LEU A 592 -3.76 9.28 -20.76
C LEU A 592 -4.68 9.90 -19.72
N GLU A 593 -4.64 9.40 -18.50
CA GLU A 593 -5.38 9.94 -17.37
C GLU A 593 -4.41 10.63 -16.43
N VAL A 594 -4.63 11.93 -16.22
CA VAL A 594 -3.81 12.78 -15.36
C VAL A 594 -4.59 13.24 -14.14
N GLY A 595 -3.92 13.33 -13.00
CA GLY A 595 -4.49 13.88 -11.77
C GLY A 595 -3.91 15.25 -11.44
N PHE A 596 -4.70 16.06 -10.73
CA PHE A 596 -4.32 17.39 -10.30
C PHE A 596 -4.29 17.45 -8.77
N ALA A 597 -3.30 18.16 -8.22
CA ALA A 597 -3.04 18.21 -6.78
C ALA A 597 -4.21 18.80 -5.99
N GLN A 598 -4.90 19.79 -6.56
CA GLN A 598 -6.07 20.44 -5.99
C GLN A 598 -7.29 20.18 -6.89
N PRO A 599 -8.36 19.52 -6.41
CA PRO A 599 -9.61 19.47 -7.16
C PRO A 599 -10.21 20.87 -7.31
N VAL A 600 -10.55 21.26 -8.54
CA VAL A 600 -11.11 22.60 -8.84
C VAL A 600 -12.43 22.48 -9.59
N HIS A 601 -13.33 23.44 -9.42
CA HIS A 601 -14.44 23.64 -10.35
C HIS A 601 -13.85 24.13 -11.68
N ALA A 602 -13.51 23.18 -12.53
CA ALA A 602 -12.71 23.42 -13.71
C ALA A 602 -13.51 24.21 -14.74
N THR A 603 -12.86 25.20 -15.34
CA THR A 603 -13.40 26.04 -16.42
C THR A 603 -12.59 25.91 -17.71
N GLU A 604 -11.35 25.43 -17.63
CA GLU A 604 -10.51 25.22 -18.80
C GLU A 604 -9.52 24.06 -18.59
N LEU A 605 -9.22 23.34 -19.67
CA LEU A 605 -8.17 22.32 -19.73
C LEU A 605 -7.20 22.66 -20.86
N ARG A 606 -5.89 22.56 -20.61
CA ARG A 606 -4.83 22.84 -21.58
C ARG A 606 -3.86 21.65 -21.68
N VAL A 607 -3.54 21.21 -22.89
CA VAL A 607 -2.70 20.04 -23.17
C VAL A 607 -1.56 20.45 -24.10
N ARG A 608 -0.31 20.17 -23.71
CA ARG A 608 0.88 20.46 -24.51
C ARG A 608 1.30 19.21 -25.29
N GLN A 609 1.25 19.29 -26.61
CA GLN A 609 1.57 18.21 -27.55
C GLN A 609 2.96 18.45 -28.14
N SER A 610 3.96 17.65 -27.74
CA SER A 610 5.37 17.82 -28.12
C SER A 610 5.75 17.16 -29.46
N TYR A 611 4.98 16.15 -29.90
CA TYR A 611 5.25 15.40 -31.12
C TYR A 611 3.97 14.89 -31.81
N THR A 612 3.82 15.21 -33.09
CA THR A 612 2.67 14.94 -33.97
C THR A 612 1.27 15.26 -33.35
N PRO A 613 0.95 16.56 -33.12
CA PRO A 613 -0.30 16.99 -32.49
C PRO A 613 -1.56 16.73 -33.36
N GLY A 614 -2.73 16.87 -32.75
CA GLY A 614 -4.03 16.88 -33.45
C GLY A 614 -4.80 15.56 -33.42
N THR A 615 -4.59 14.74 -32.37
CA THR A 615 -5.28 13.44 -32.23
C THR A 615 -6.15 13.30 -30.99
N ILE A 616 -6.31 14.36 -30.19
CA ILE A 616 -7.22 14.34 -29.04
C ILE A 616 -8.65 14.14 -29.57
N ALA A 617 -9.31 13.09 -29.06
CA ALA A 617 -10.61 12.63 -29.53
C ALA A 617 -11.69 12.69 -28.44
N LYS A 618 -11.31 12.61 -27.16
CA LYS A 618 -12.24 12.70 -26.03
C LYS A 618 -11.55 13.22 -24.77
N ILE A 619 -12.27 13.99 -23.97
CA ILE A 619 -11.84 14.53 -22.68
C ILE A 619 -12.93 14.28 -21.65
N GLU A 620 -12.56 13.64 -20.54
CA GLU A 620 -13.46 13.32 -19.43
C GLU A 620 -12.92 13.93 -18.14
N ALA A 621 -13.77 14.64 -17.40
CA ALA A 621 -13.49 15.12 -16.06
C ALA A 621 -14.00 14.10 -15.03
N LEU A 622 -13.18 13.83 -14.02
CA LEU A 622 -13.48 12.87 -12.97
C LEU A 622 -13.39 13.56 -11.61
N ALA A 623 -14.45 13.45 -10.82
CA ALA A 623 -14.48 13.85 -9.43
C ALA A 623 -13.76 12.83 -8.54
N ALA A 624 -13.38 13.26 -7.33
CA ALA A 624 -12.78 12.37 -6.33
C ALA A 624 -13.74 11.29 -5.80
N ASP A 625 -15.06 11.51 -5.90
CA ASP A 625 -16.12 10.57 -5.51
C ASP A 625 -16.52 9.59 -6.63
N GLY A 626 -15.75 9.56 -7.73
CA GLY A 626 -15.98 8.65 -8.85
C GLY A 626 -17.00 9.15 -9.88
N ARG A 627 -17.62 10.33 -9.69
CA ARG A 627 -18.44 10.93 -10.75
C ARG A 627 -17.59 11.27 -11.97
N VAL A 628 -18.11 10.97 -13.16
CA VAL A 628 -17.45 11.24 -14.44
C VAL A 628 -18.36 12.12 -15.30
N GLN A 629 -17.79 13.13 -15.92
CA GLN A 629 -18.45 13.98 -16.92
C GLN A 629 -17.60 14.03 -18.19
N VAL A 630 -18.19 13.68 -19.34
CA VAL A 630 -17.55 13.94 -20.64
C VAL A 630 -17.57 15.44 -20.88
N LEU A 631 -16.40 16.07 -20.94
CA LEU A 631 -16.26 17.49 -21.24
C LEU A 631 -16.34 17.71 -22.75
N TRP A 632 -15.67 16.88 -23.55
CA TRP A 632 -15.66 17.02 -25.00
C TRP A 632 -15.39 15.67 -25.70
N GLU A 633 -15.95 15.49 -26.89
CA GLU A 633 -15.71 14.35 -27.77
C GLU A 633 -15.83 14.79 -29.24
N GLY A 634 -14.89 14.42 -30.09
CA GLY A 634 -14.87 14.84 -31.49
C GLY A 634 -13.52 14.68 -32.17
N VAL A 635 -13.28 15.51 -33.20
CA VAL A 635 -11.99 15.63 -33.88
C VAL A 635 -11.42 16.99 -33.55
N ASP A 636 -10.14 17.05 -33.15
CA ASP A 636 -9.43 18.29 -32.89
C ASP A 636 -9.50 19.21 -34.13
N PRO A 637 -10.16 20.38 -34.05
CA PRO A 637 -10.38 21.25 -35.21
C PRO A 637 -9.17 22.15 -35.51
N ASN A 638 -8.14 22.16 -34.65
CA ASN A 638 -6.98 23.02 -34.83
C ASN A 638 -6.08 22.53 -35.97
N ASN A 639 -5.60 23.47 -36.78
CA ASN A 639 -4.59 23.20 -37.79
C ASN A 639 -3.21 23.65 -37.28
N TYR A 640 -2.41 22.70 -36.81
CA TYR A 640 -1.10 22.98 -36.23
C TYR A 640 -0.01 23.13 -37.29
N PRO A 641 0.88 24.13 -37.19
CA PRO A 641 2.00 24.27 -38.10
C PRO A 641 2.96 23.06 -37.98
N PRO A 642 3.47 22.52 -39.11
CA PRO A 642 4.39 21.39 -39.07
C PRO A 642 5.66 21.69 -38.26
N GLY A 643 6.09 20.73 -37.45
CA GLY A 643 7.37 20.80 -36.75
C GLY A 643 7.41 21.73 -35.54
N GLN A 644 6.26 22.04 -34.93
CA GLN A 644 6.16 22.90 -33.76
C GLN A 644 5.43 22.21 -32.61
N ILE A 645 5.84 22.52 -31.37
CA ILE A 645 5.08 22.15 -30.17
C ILE A 645 3.76 22.92 -30.20
N ALA A 646 2.67 22.24 -29.85
CA ALA A 646 1.34 22.80 -29.94
C ALA A 646 0.57 22.67 -28.63
N TRP A 647 -0.32 23.63 -28.39
CA TRP A 647 -1.28 23.56 -27.28
C TRP A 647 -2.68 23.27 -27.82
N PHE A 648 -3.41 22.43 -27.09
CA PHE A 648 -4.85 22.27 -27.21
C PHE A 648 -5.49 22.87 -25.95
N ALA A 649 -6.42 23.81 -26.10
CA ALA A 649 -7.11 24.42 -24.97
C ALA A 649 -8.64 24.33 -25.15
N LEU A 650 -9.31 23.80 -24.14
CA LEU A 650 -10.76 23.61 -24.10
C LEU A 650 -11.33 24.40 -22.93
N ARG A 651 -12.19 25.37 -23.22
CA ARG A 651 -12.97 26.13 -22.23
C ARG A 651 -14.37 25.56 -22.12
N PHE A 652 -14.93 25.53 -20.91
CA PHE A 652 -16.25 24.98 -20.63
C PHE A 652 -16.86 25.65 -19.39
N PRO A 653 -18.19 25.60 -19.22
CA PRO A 653 -18.79 26.07 -17.98
C PRO A 653 -18.19 25.33 -16.78
N ALA A 654 -18.04 26.03 -15.66
CA ALA A 654 -17.53 25.46 -14.42
C ALA A 654 -18.19 24.11 -14.13
N THR A 655 -17.37 23.08 -13.92
CA THR A 655 -17.89 21.74 -13.65
C THR A 655 -18.76 21.75 -12.40
N PRO A 656 -19.85 20.97 -12.34
CA PRO A 656 -20.74 20.92 -11.18
C PRO A 656 -20.11 20.19 -9.99
N PHE A 657 -18.89 19.71 -10.15
CA PHE A 657 -18.06 19.08 -9.14
C PHE A 657 -16.60 19.47 -9.32
N PRO A 658 -15.80 19.43 -8.24
CA PRO A 658 -14.36 19.61 -8.33
C PRO A 658 -13.73 18.47 -9.14
N VAL A 659 -13.13 18.82 -10.27
CA VAL A 659 -12.41 17.88 -11.12
C VAL A 659 -11.07 17.57 -10.48
N HIS A 660 -10.86 16.30 -10.17
CA HIS A 660 -9.62 15.82 -9.57
C HIS A 660 -8.72 15.11 -10.59
N ARG A 661 -9.32 14.46 -11.60
CA ARG A 661 -8.59 13.82 -12.69
C ARG A 661 -9.23 14.14 -14.02
N VAL A 662 -8.43 14.12 -15.07
CA VAL A 662 -8.89 14.22 -16.45
C VAL A 662 -8.34 13.07 -17.26
N LYS A 663 -9.22 12.41 -18.02
CA LYS A 663 -8.84 11.39 -18.98
C LYS A 663 -8.91 11.95 -20.39
N LEU A 664 -7.76 11.96 -21.07
CA LEU A 664 -7.59 12.27 -22.47
C LEU A 664 -7.61 10.97 -23.27
N THR A 665 -8.39 10.91 -24.34
CA THR A 665 -8.32 9.82 -25.32
C THR A 665 -7.79 10.36 -26.64
N LEU A 666 -6.79 9.70 -27.21
CA LEU A 666 -6.21 9.99 -28.52
C LEU A 666 -6.70 8.98 -29.57
N ASN A 667 -7.13 9.46 -30.73
CA ASN A 667 -7.32 8.63 -31.91
C ASN A 667 -6.04 8.63 -32.76
N THR A 668 -5.12 7.72 -32.45
CA THR A 668 -3.77 7.70 -33.05
C THR A 668 -3.78 7.25 -34.53
N SER A 669 -4.93 6.81 -35.05
CA SER A 669 -5.09 6.44 -36.47
C SER A 669 -5.31 7.63 -37.42
N LEU A 670 -5.57 8.84 -36.89
CA LEU A 670 -5.84 10.04 -37.70
C LEU A 670 -4.60 10.58 -38.41
N THR A 671 -3.41 10.42 -37.83
CA THR A 671 -2.14 10.86 -38.41
C THR A 671 -1.03 9.86 -38.11
N SER A 672 -0.18 9.57 -39.10
CA SER A 672 0.91 8.60 -38.94
C SER A 672 1.97 9.06 -37.95
N GLY A 673 2.49 8.14 -37.14
CA GLY A 673 3.63 8.37 -36.23
C GLY A 673 3.26 8.38 -34.74
N TRP A 674 4.25 8.52 -33.87
CA TRP A 674 4.09 8.53 -32.42
C TRP A 674 3.47 9.83 -31.90
N LYS A 675 2.49 9.72 -30.99
CA LYS A 675 1.84 10.87 -30.35
C LYS A 675 2.45 11.11 -28.98
N GLN A 676 2.87 12.35 -28.71
CA GLN A 676 3.46 12.70 -27.43
C GLN A 676 2.78 13.88 -26.73
N ILE A 677 2.52 13.70 -25.43
CA ILE A 677 2.00 14.72 -24.52
C ILE A 677 3.09 15.07 -23.52
N ASP A 678 3.52 16.33 -23.53
CA ASP A 678 4.52 16.85 -22.60
C ASP A 678 3.89 17.18 -21.25
N VAL A 679 2.75 17.89 -21.22
CA VAL A 679 2.04 18.18 -19.96
C VAL A 679 0.55 18.42 -20.15
N VAL A 680 -0.18 18.39 -19.04
CA VAL A 680 -1.58 18.83 -18.94
C VAL A 680 -1.74 19.85 -17.80
N GLN A 681 -2.50 20.91 -18.04
CA GLN A 681 -2.88 21.93 -17.05
C GLN A 681 -4.40 21.98 -16.91
N ILE A 682 -4.92 22.06 -15.68
CA ILE A 682 -6.32 22.38 -15.41
C ILE A 682 -6.42 23.78 -14.80
N VAL A 683 -7.46 24.51 -15.17
CA VAL A 683 -7.78 25.84 -14.65
C VAL A 683 -9.17 25.80 -14.05
N GLY A 684 -9.30 26.34 -12.84
CA GLY A 684 -10.59 26.43 -12.16
C GLY A 684 -10.44 27.11 -10.82
N ASP A 685 -11.56 27.33 -10.16
CA ASP A 685 -11.58 27.89 -8.81
C ASP A 685 -11.69 26.77 -7.77
N GLU A 686 -11.12 26.98 -6.60
CA GLU A 686 -11.25 26.07 -5.47
C GLU A 686 -12.74 25.98 -5.03
N PRO A 687 -13.22 24.79 -4.61
CA PRO A 687 -14.60 24.58 -4.15
C PRO A 687 -15.04 25.36 -2.92
#